data_AF-A0A2E8V5Q3-F1
#
_entry.id   AF-A0A2E8V5Q3-F1
#
_cell.length_a   1.000
_cell.length_b   1.000
_cell.length_c   1.000
_cell.angle_alpha   90.00
_cell.angle_beta   90.00
_cell.angle_gamma   90.00
#
_symmetry.space_group_name_H-M   'P 1'
#
loop_
_entity.id
_entity.type
_entity.pdbx_description
1 polymer ?
#
loop_
_entity_poly.entity_id
_entity_poly.type
_entity_poly.pdbx_seq_one_letter_code
_entity_poly.pdbx_strand_id
1 'polypeptide(L)'
;MDGKTSFLAGLLVAILISGGFFTILINTEENVDSENDNSDEINTDTQVNLAPKIMIGNYSKNWDGENVTLNGFVTDESAVTSKVSVEIFHINLSKLFEVSDISVSSEGTWEAEVPFSEPGKWYVKSSVTDESGQRSELSVTEINIIAPKEETVKIAFLWDEPSDNSSMGYLSVILIHQFPETCSVEYRPKYQSPTLDIVGIKNDSTGYYSMEMDTDIVNGNGTIFATCGLFSPSNSMIEVILPVPPKPAGDSDSDGILDDEDLCDETPTGEPVYSTGCSDSQIDDDLDGVMNSDDLCPDTPKGESVNNNGCSNSQLDDDSDGVVNSQDYCPGTPIGESVNPSGCSSSQIDSDNDGVSNNLDQCPNTPFGEQVDDVGCSDSQKEEPEPITRPKILALHGGGETANGLRNQQGTQDLMDALPGFDFIFASTPENNNVWIKDPPGGKGEPTTDPNWADLSISYLDQMVEDNGPFYAILGYSQGAAMIPVYLANTDKTFNRALMYNGYLPTTHEGLIDTIDAVAPFDIPAMVFSGENDDAFKGMAPALANKFSNSLDVHSSTADHHLPYQSDATFDTILDFILEGLQTFEKSDSWLCQNSQGPWVKDLNGEGNSYTSNSRGAGQSGGGGGSGPWFQCDVSVTTNSNNMLVTSNAIPNHNWLSAYAANADEQNMDWTIPLNPTEDTSGGHNSANCPAANGAYECAPDRGAVAVAVNGVPIFGPEEGPGGDAVALEFLYFDEDRQPIDLGYCGAHNGPGGVHYHYDAMCQFWDDPNGETIVNYDYTDLDSTQHSPIIGWAFDGYPIYGMYGWNDNGQVIPLKSSYEVERISDGGDQGYNGIDDWNYIAGLGDLDQCNGRFGATPEFPEGTYYYVSTPLSGSSKTVVDTDGNTVPMIGFPYFLLCYHGVADMSNANSGGGGGGPGGFSTQVIYSHMPELLNENSDTPNLLGIFWDITLVWLVIISLTLVRRRKS
;
A
#
# COMPACT_ATOMS: atom_id res chain seq x y z
N MET A 1 3.88 36.30 -22.82
CA MET A 1 3.51 36.59 -24.23
C MET A 1 3.58 35.28 -25.01
N ASP A 2 2.89 34.24 -24.55
CA ASP A 2 1.44 33.97 -24.73
C ASP A 2 1.27 33.14 -26.02
N GLY A 3 0.96 31.85 -26.00
CA GLY A 3 0.62 31.00 -24.86
C GLY A 3 -0.87 31.06 -24.50
N LYS A 4 -1.73 30.39 -25.29
CA LYS A 4 -3.00 29.76 -24.81
C LYS A 4 -3.74 28.93 -25.88
N THR A 5 -3.87 27.63 -25.57
CA THR A 5 -5.10 26.80 -25.60
C THR A 5 -5.97 26.63 -26.87
N SER A 6 -6.05 25.36 -27.28
CA SER A 6 -7.29 24.58 -27.42
C SER A 6 -8.20 24.63 -28.67
N PHE A 7 -8.75 23.44 -28.90
CA PHE A 7 -10.10 23.12 -29.40
C PHE A 7 -10.32 22.81 -30.90
N LEU A 8 -10.23 21.50 -31.18
CA LEU A 8 -11.36 20.61 -31.53
C LEU A 8 -11.36 19.94 -32.92
N ALA A 9 -11.63 18.64 -32.85
CA ALA A 9 -11.79 17.65 -33.91
C ALA A 9 -12.78 18.02 -35.04
N GLY A 10 -12.56 17.43 -36.22
CA GLY A 10 -13.39 17.67 -37.41
C GLY A 10 -13.14 16.72 -38.58
N LEU A 11 -12.91 15.43 -38.27
CA LEU A 11 -12.98 14.23 -39.12
C LEU A 11 -13.26 14.37 -40.65
N LEU A 12 -12.39 13.70 -41.43
CA LEU A 12 -12.68 12.95 -42.67
C LEU A 12 -12.67 13.62 -44.08
N VAL A 13 -11.94 12.91 -44.96
CA VAL A 13 -12.05 12.75 -46.43
C VAL A 13 -11.15 13.57 -47.37
N ALA A 14 -10.39 12.80 -48.16
CA ALA A 14 -9.65 13.10 -49.38
C ALA A 14 -8.36 13.95 -49.28
N ILE A 15 -7.24 13.31 -49.62
CA ILE A 15 -6.61 13.49 -50.95
C ILE A 15 -5.80 12.24 -51.32
N LEU A 16 -6.09 11.72 -52.50
CA LEU A 16 -5.27 10.77 -53.26
C LEU A 16 -4.50 11.59 -54.33
N ILE A 17 -3.36 11.09 -54.83
CA ILE A 17 -2.59 11.60 -56.00
C ILE A 17 -1.80 12.90 -55.67
N SER A 18 -0.47 13.00 -55.77
CA SER A 18 0.46 12.49 -56.80
C SER A 18 1.95 12.55 -56.41
N GLY A 19 2.73 11.55 -56.85
CA GLY A 19 3.94 11.77 -57.66
C GLY A 19 5.22 12.36 -57.04
N GLY A 20 6.18 11.47 -56.74
CA GLY A 20 7.43 11.43 -57.52
C GLY A 20 8.72 12.04 -56.95
N PHE A 21 9.82 11.35 -57.27
CA PHE A 21 11.21 11.84 -57.35
C PHE A 21 11.91 12.34 -56.08
N PHE A 22 12.98 11.64 -55.67
CA PHE A 22 14.32 12.26 -55.62
C PHE A 22 15.44 11.24 -55.90
N THR A 23 16.58 11.73 -56.37
CA THR A 23 17.61 10.94 -57.09
C THR A 23 19.03 11.09 -56.53
N ILE A 24 19.73 9.95 -56.42
CA ILE A 24 21.17 9.72 -56.75
C ILE A 24 22.26 10.39 -55.89
N LEU A 25 23.39 9.66 -55.77
CA LEU A 25 24.82 10.03 -55.56
C LEU A 25 25.41 9.32 -54.31
N ILE A 26 26.59 8.66 -54.26
CA ILE A 26 27.74 8.31 -55.15
C ILE A 26 28.34 7.03 -54.50
N ASN A 27 28.53 5.87 -55.16
CA ASN A 27 29.60 5.42 -56.09
C ASN A 27 31.05 5.30 -55.53
N THR A 28 31.58 4.08 -55.48
CA THR A 28 32.99 3.60 -55.74
C THR A 28 32.95 2.06 -55.64
N GLU A 29 33.34 1.24 -56.63
CA GLU A 29 34.71 0.98 -57.17
C GLU A 29 35.69 0.47 -56.09
N GLU A 30 36.55 -0.54 -56.25
CA GLU A 30 37.01 -1.45 -57.33
C GLU A 30 37.33 -2.84 -56.67
N ASN A 31 37.61 -3.99 -57.31
CA ASN A 31 37.46 -4.63 -58.64
C ASN A 31 38.22 -6.01 -58.55
N VAL A 32 38.55 -6.70 -59.66
CA VAL A 32 39.63 -7.74 -59.80
C VAL A 32 39.27 -9.16 -59.24
N ASP A 33 39.34 -10.29 -59.98
CA ASP A 33 39.97 -10.56 -61.29
C ASP A 33 39.40 -11.76 -62.09
N SER A 34 39.63 -11.71 -63.41
CA SER A 34 40.03 -12.78 -64.38
C SER A 34 39.37 -14.20 -64.39
N GLU A 35 39.22 -14.93 -65.52
CA GLU A 35 39.59 -14.67 -66.92
C GLU A 35 38.88 -15.64 -67.91
N ASN A 36 38.84 -15.22 -69.19
CA ASN A 36 38.99 -16.02 -70.43
C ASN A 36 37.89 -16.96 -71.01
N ASP A 37 37.31 -16.47 -72.11
CA ASP A 37 37.68 -16.87 -73.49
C ASP A 37 37.05 -18.15 -74.12
N ASN A 38 35.91 -18.00 -74.82
CA ASN A 38 35.93 -17.83 -76.29
C ASN A 38 34.53 -17.66 -76.88
N SER A 39 34.44 -16.86 -77.94
CA SER A 39 33.28 -16.79 -78.84
C SER A 39 33.36 -17.88 -79.91
N ASP A 40 32.24 -18.50 -80.28
CA ASP A 40 31.91 -18.65 -81.71
C ASP A 40 30.42 -18.96 -81.98
N GLU A 41 29.96 -18.37 -83.09
CA GLU A 41 28.73 -18.55 -83.88
C GLU A 41 27.32 -18.57 -83.23
N ILE A 42 26.57 -17.51 -83.57
CA ILE A 42 25.12 -17.34 -83.39
C ILE A 42 24.36 -18.32 -84.29
N ASN A 43 23.37 -19.04 -83.74
CA ASN A 43 22.36 -19.71 -84.55
C ASN A 43 20.96 -19.61 -83.94
N THR A 44 20.05 -19.02 -84.71
CA THR A 44 18.57 -18.97 -84.57
C THR A 44 17.95 -18.56 -83.24
N ASP A 45 17.01 -17.63 -83.36
CA ASP A 45 15.97 -17.28 -82.39
C ASP A 45 15.11 -18.51 -82.01
N THR A 46 15.57 -19.27 -81.03
CA THR A 46 14.68 -20.04 -80.16
C THR A 46 14.32 -19.14 -79.00
N GLN A 47 13.10 -18.60 -79.01
CA GLN A 47 12.49 -18.04 -77.80
C GLN A 47 12.54 -19.16 -76.75
N VAL A 48 13.41 -18.98 -75.75
CA VAL A 48 13.65 -20.01 -74.73
C VAL A 48 12.41 -20.03 -73.85
N ASN A 49 11.56 -21.03 -74.03
CA ASN A 49 10.41 -21.28 -73.17
C ASN A 49 10.95 -21.57 -71.77
N LEU A 50 10.78 -20.63 -70.85
CA LEU A 50 11.13 -20.82 -69.45
C LEU A 50 9.96 -21.49 -68.73
N ALA A 51 10.16 -21.89 -67.48
CA ALA A 51 9.05 -22.35 -66.66
C ALA A 51 8.26 -21.13 -66.14
N PRO A 52 6.92 -21.14 -66.18
CA PRO A 52 6.10 -20.06 -65.66
C PRO A 52 6.35 -19.87 -64.15
N LYS A 53 6.10 -18.67 -63.64
CA LYS A 53 6.11 -18.39 -62.18
C LYS A 53 4.76 -17.85 -61.73
N ILE A 54 4.38 -18.21 -60.50
CA ILE A 54 3.13 -17.80 -59.86
C ILE A 54 3.42 -17.03 -58.57
N MET A 55 2.66 -15.96 -58.35
CA MET A 55 2.72 -15.14 -57.14
C MET A 55 1.30 -14.99 -56.57
N ILE A 56 1.16 -15.24 -55.27
CA ILE A 56 -0.09 -15.14 -54.50
C ILE A 56 0.26 -14.39 -53.22
N GLY A 57 -0.58 -13.43 -52.82
CA GLY A 57 -0.42 -12.73 -51.54
C GLY A 57 -0.94 -13.56 -50.36
N ASN A 58 -0.46 -13.27 -49.15
CA ASN A 58 -1.04 -13.84 -47.94
C ASN A 58 -2.50 -13.39 -47.80
N TYR A 59 -3.39 -14.31 -47.42
CA TYR A 59 -4.82 -14.05 -47.33
C TYR A 59 -5.30 -14.22 -45.89
N SER A 60 -6.02 -13.21 -45.38
CA SER A 60 -6.67 -13.27 -44.07
C SER A 60 -8.05 -12.62 -44.18
N LYS A 61 -9.10 -13.30 -43.68
CA LYS A 61 -10.44 -12.71 -43.55
C LYS A 61 -11.10 -13.07 -42.24
N ASN A 62 -11.99 -12.21 -41.75
CA ASN A 62 -12.93 -12.58 -40.70
C ASN A 62 -14.00 -13.50 -41.28
N TRP A 63 -14.51 -14.43 -40.47
CA TRP A 63 -15.56 -15.34 -40.90
C TRP A 63 -16.88 -14.61 -41.20
N ASP A 64 -17.35 -14.77 -42.43
CA ASP A 64 -18.58 -14.18 -42.99
C ASP A 64 -19.57 -15.27 -43.49
N GLY A 65 -19.17 -16.55 -43.43
CA GLY A 65 -19.90 -17.69 -43.96
C GLY A 65 -19.73 -17.95 -45.47
N GLU A 66 -19.14 -17.02 -46.22
CA GLU A 66 -18.94 -17.14 -47.67
C GLU A 66 -17.63 -17.86 -48.02
N ASN A 67 -17.61 -18.51 -49.19
CA ASN A 67 -16.41 -19.17 -49.73
C ASN A 67 -15.23 -18.20 -49.87
N VAL A 68 -14.01 -18.72 -49.85
CA VAL A 68 -12.81 -17.93 -50.16
C VAL A 68 -12.64 -17.78 -51.67
N THR A 69 -12.37 -16.56 -52.13
CA THR A 69 -11.94 -16.28 -53.51
C THR A 69 -10.46 -15.97 -53.52
N LEU A 70 -9.69 -16.74 -54.29
CA LEU A 70 -8.25 -16.58 -54.45
C LEU A 70 -7.92 -15.91 -55.77
N ASN A 71 -7.03 -14.93 -55.71
CA ASN A 71 -6.53 -14.23 -56.88
C ASN A 71 -4.99 -14.13 -56.82
N GLY A 72 -4.36 -14.13 -57.98
CA GLY A 72 -2.91 -14.10 -58.09
C GLY A 72 -2.43 -13.64 -59.45
N PHE A 73 -1.11 -13.69 -59.63
CA PHE A 73 -0.43 -13.27 -60.85
C PHE A 73 0.49 -14.38 -61.37
N VAL A 74 0.55 -14.51 -62.71
CA VAL A 74 1.45 -15.42 -63.43
C VAL A 74 2.36 -14.60 -64.33
N THR A 75 3.67 -14.82 -64.19
CA THR A 75 4.68 -14.29 -65.12
C THR A 75 5.21 -15.44 -65.98
N ASP A 76 5.06 -15.31 -67.30
CA ASP A 76 5.41 -16.32 -68.30
C ASP A 76 5.61 -15.62 -69.66
N GLU A 77 6.31 -16.25 -70.61
CA GLU A 77 6.45 -15.67 -71.96
C GLU A 77 5.09 -15.52 -72.68
N SER A 78 4.09 -16.35 -72.35
CA SER A 78 2.73 -16.28 -72.86
C SER A 78 1.70 -16.59 -71.77
N ALA A 79 1.63 -15.70 -70.77
CA ALA A 79 0.77 -15.88 -69.58
C ALA A 79 -0.69 -16.26 -69.89
N VAL A 80 -1.28 -15.77 -70.98
CA VAL A 80 -2.68 -16.07 -71.37
C VAL A 80 -2.90 -17.51 -71.84
N THR A 81 -1.84 -18.21 -72.26
CA THR A 81 -1.89 -19.65 -72.62
C THR A 81 -1.58 -20.57 -71.45
N SER A 82 -1.08 -20.04 -70.33
CA SER A 82 -0.79 -20.81 -69.13
C SER A 82 -2.07 -21.19 -68.37
N LYS A 83 -2.01 -22.30 -67.63
CA LYS A 83 -3.10 -22.84 -66.80
C LYS A 83 -2.68 -22.94 -65.35
N VAL A 84 -3.46 -22.34 -64.46
CA VAL A 84 -3.25 -22.43 -63.00
C VAL A 84 -4.01 -23.64 -62.45
N SER A 85 -3.35 -24.40 -61.57
CA SER A 85 -3.96 -25.45 -60.75
C SER A 85 -3.66 -25.21 -59.27
N VAL A 86 -4.70 -25.32 -58.45
CA VAL A 86 -4.72 -25.02 -57.02
C VAL A 86 -5.19 -26.26 -56.25
N GLU A 87 -4.38 -26.73 -55.31
CA GLU A 87 -4.68 -27.85 -54.41
C GLU A 87 -4.80 -27.36 -52.96
N ILE A 88 -5.87 -27.73 -52.26
CA ILE A 88 -6.13 -27.32 -50.87
C ILE A 88 -5.88 -28.48 -49.91
N PHE A 89 -5.16 -28.20 -48.82
CA PHE A 89 -4.78 -29.17 -47.81
C PHE A 89 -5.30 -28.77 -46.43
N HIS A 90 -5.80 -29.77 -45.69
CA HIS A 90 -6.03 -29.65 -44.24
C HIS A 90 -4.68 -29.64 -43.48
N ILE A 91 -4.68 -29.25 -42.20
CA ILE A 91 -3.47 -29.26 -41.33
C ILE A 91 -2.77 -30.64 -41.26
N ASN A 92 -3.51 -31.73 -41.51
CA ASN A 92 -2.99 -33.10 -41.57
C ASN A 92 -2.44 -33.51 -42.97
N LEU A 93 -2.22 -32.55 -43.88
CA LEU A 93 -1.71 -32.73 -45.25
C LEU A 93 -2.55 -33.66 -46.15
N SER A 94 -3.79 -33.97 -45.77
CA SER A 94 -4.77 -34.59 -46.66
C SER A 94 -5.27 -33.58 -47.68
N LYS A 95 -5.09 -33.88 -48.98
CA LYS A 95 -5.68 -33.10 -50.09
C LYS A 95 -7.21 -33.19 -50.02
N LEU A 96 -7.88 -32.05 -49.88
CA LEU A 96 -9.33 -31.97 -49.76
C LEU A 96 -9.98 -31.68 -51.13
N PHE A 97 -9.47 -30.67 -51.83
CA PHE A 97 -10.04 -30.19 -53.09
C PHE A 97 -8.93 -29.81 -54.08
N GLU A 98 -9.28 -29.81 -55.37
CA GLU A 98 -8.45 -29.32 -56.47
C GLU A 98 -9.31 -28.50 -57.42
N VAL A 99 -8.82 -27.31 -57.79
CA VAL A 99 -9.37 -26.48 -58.86
C VAL A 99 -8.28 -26.32 -59.91
N SER A 100 -8.48 -26.86 -61.10
CA SER A 100 -7.49 -26.92 -62.19
C SER A 100 -8.02 -26.28 -63.48
N ASP A 101 -7.12 -26.07 -64.43
CA ASP A 101 -7.39 -25.41 -65.73
C ASP A 101 -7.92 -23.96 -65.64
N ILE A 102 -7.69 -23.29 -64.51
CA ILE A 102 -8.05 -21.88 -64.29
C ILE A 102 -7.36 -21.02 -65.36
N SER A 103 -8.14 -20.19 -66.05
CA SER A 103 -7.66 -19.32 -67.13
C SER A 103 -6.99 -18.07 -66.59
N VAL A 104 -5.80 -17.77 -67.11
CA VAL A 104 -5.08 -16.53 -66.85
C VAL A 104 -5.49 -15.47 -67.89
N SER A 105 -5.60 -14.22 -67.45
CA SER A 105 -5.93 -13.07 -68.31
C SER A 105 -4.76 -12.67 -69.21
N SER A 106 -5.01 -11.82 -70.21
CA SER A 106 -3.95 -11.21 -71.03
C SER A 106 -3.01 -10.30 -70.23
N GLU A 107 -3.36 -9.93 -69.00
CA GLU A 107 -2.55 -9.13 -68.09
C GLU A 107 -1.80 -9.98 -67.06
N GLY A 108 -1.92 -11.32 -67.10
CA GLY A 108 -1.25 -12.24 -66.18
C GLY A 108 -2.02 -12.53 -64.89
N THR A 109 -3.19 -11.94 -64.69
CA THR A 109 -4.04 -12.18 -63.50
C THR A 109 -4.92 -13.42 -63.62
N TRP A 110 -5.20 -14.07 -62.51
CA TRP A 110 -6.18 -15.17 -62.41
C TRP A 110 -6.98 -15.07 -61.12
N GLU A 111 -8.15 -15.71 -61.11
CA GLU A 111 -9.08 -15.74 -59.98
C GLU A 111 -9.79 -17.10 -59.94
N ALA A 112 -9.99 -17.65 -58.74
CA ALA A 112 -10.73 -18.89 -58.51
C ALA A 112 -11.42 -18.89 -57.15
N GLU A 113 -12.71 -19.22 -57.12
CA GLU A 113 -13.45 -19.50 -55.89
C GLU A 113 -13.11 -20.91 -55.39
N VAL A 114 -12.83 -21.05 -54.09
CA VAL A 114 -12.51 -22.32 -53.45
C VAL A 114 -13.59 -22.67 -52.41
N PRO A 115 -14.14 -23.90 -52.41
CA PRO A 115 -15.39 -24.22 -51.70
C PRO A 115 -15.16 -24.55 -50.22
N PHE A 116 -14.53 -23.64 -49.48
CA PHE A 116 -14.42 -23.71 -48.03
C PHE A 116 -14.57 -22.32 -47.40
N SER A 117 -15.17 -22.29 -46.21
CA SER A 117 -15.38 -21.07 -45.41
C SER A 117 -15.18 -21.29 -43.90
N GLU A 118 -14.75 -22.49 -43.47
CA GLU A 118 -14.56 -22.83 -42.06
C GLU A 118 -13.36 -22.07 -41.42
N PRO A 119 -13.49 -21.51 -40.19
CA PRO A 119 -12.38 -20.84 -39.52
C PRO A 119 -11.15 -21.71 -39.28
N GLY A 120 -9.97 -21.08 -39.26
CA GLY A 120 -8.68 -21.72 -39.05
C GLY A 120 -7.66 -21.44 -40.16
N LYS A 121 -6.53 -22.14 -40.11
CA LYS A 121 -5.44 -22.05 -41.07
C LYS A 121 -5.54 -23.12 -42.15
N TRP A 122 -5.56 -22.68 -43.39
CA TRP A 122 -5.63 -23.52 -44.59
C TRP A 122 -4.38 -23.34 -45.44
N TYR A 123 -3.85 -24.43 -45.99
CA TYR A 123 -2.67 -24.39 -46.85
C TYR A 123 -3.05 -24.67 -48.29
N VAL A 124 -2.72 -23.73 -49.17
CA VAL A 124 -3.06 -23.80 -50.59
C VAL A 124 -1.79 -23.85 -51.42
N LYS A 125 -1.68 -24.93 -52.19
CA LYS A 125 -0.54 -25.22 -53.05
C LYS A 125 -0.92 -24.94 -54.49
N SER A 126 -0.21 -24.02 -55.13
CA SER A 126 -0.53 -23.55 -56.47
C SER A 126 0.62 -23.79 -57.43
N SER A 127 0.28 -24.16 -58.65
CA SER A 127 1.24 -24.36 -59.74
C SER A 127 0.64 -23.91 -61.07
N VAL A 128 1.51 -23.60 -62.02
CA VAL A 128 1.15 -23.21 -63.38
C VAL A 128 1.76 -24.18 -64.36
N THR A 129 1.01 -24.57 -65.39
CA THR A 129 1.54 -25.28 -66.56
C THR A 129 1.39 -24.40 -67.80
N ASP A 130 2.43 -24.28 -68.63
CA ASP A 130 2.37 -23.56 -69.91
C ASP A 130 1.84 -24.44 -71.07
N GLU A 131 1.75 -23.88 -72.30
CA GLU A 131 1.34 -24.62 -73.49
C GLU A 131 2.37 -25.70 -73.91
N SER A 132 3.64 -25.52 -73.57
CA SER A 132 4.74 -26.46 -73.80
C SER A 132 4.77 -27.63 -72.80
N GLY A 133 3.96 -27.57 -71.74
CA GLY A 133 3.91 -28.56 -70.66
C GLY A 133 4.96 -28.37 -69.56
N GLN A 134 5.71 -27.27 -69.53
CA GLN A 134 6.58 -26.96 -68.38
C GLN A 134 5.74 -26.49 -67.19
N ARG A 135 6.23 -26.76 -65.98
CA ARG A 135 5.53 -26.41 -64.73
C ARG A 135 6.35 -25.45 -63.89
N SER A 136 5.64 -24.53 -63.24
CA SER A 136 6.21 -23.66 -62.22
C SER A 136 6.74 -24.46 -61.02
N GLU A 137 7.59 -23.82 -60.23
CA GLU A 137 7.76 -24.23 -58.83
C GLU A 137 6.43 -24.14 -58.08
N LEU A 138 6.31 -24.95 -57.02
CA LEU A 138 5.09 -25.05 -56.22
C LEU A 138 5.07 -23.92 -55.20
N SER A 139 4.15 -22.97 -55.35
CA SER A 139 3.91 -21.93 -54.35
C SER A 139 2.96 -22.47 -53.28
N VAL A 140 3.25 -22.23 -52.01
CA VAL A 140 2.36 -22.56 -50.88
C VAL A 140 2.00 -21.28 -50.16
N THR A 141 0.70 -21.03 -50.01
CA THR A 141 0.14 -19.85 -49.35
C THR A 141 -0.68 -20.29 -48.14
N GLU A 142 -0.49 -19.61 -47.00
CA GLU A 142 -1.36 -19.75 -45.83
C GLU A 142 -2.56 -18.81 -45.99
N ILE A 143 -3.75 -19.35 -45.74
CA ILE A 143 -5.03 -18.64 -45.69
C ILE A 143 -5.54 -18.75 -44.26
N ASN A 144 -5.76 -17.62 -43.60
CA ASN A 144 -6.28 -17.58 -42.24
C ASN A 144 -7.72 -17.06 -42.23
N ILE A 145 -8.66 -17.85 -41.73
CA ILE A 145 -10.05 -17.43 -41.52
C ILE A 145 -10.26 -17.26 -40.01
N ILE A 146 -10.42 -16.02 -39.56
CA ILE A 146 -10.52 -15.64 -38.15
C ILE A 146 -11.97 -15.85 -37.69
N ALA A 147 -12.17 -16.68 -36.67
CA ALA A 147 -13.49 -16.89 -36.05
C ALA A 147 -13.97 -15.63 -35.30
N PRO A 148 -15.29 -15.36 -35.25
CA PRO A 148 -15.83 -14.29 -34.43
C PRO A 148 -15.70 -14.63 -32.94
N LYS A 149 -15.47 -13.62 -32.10
CA LYS A 149 -15.60 -13.76 -30.64
C LYS A 149 -17.08 -13.88 -30.30
N GLU A 150 -17.46 -14.91 -29.53
CA GLU A 150 -18.85 -15.12 -29.12
C GLU A 150 -19.14 -14.43 -27.77
N GLU A 151 -20.30 -13.77 -27.68
CA GLU A 151 -20.78 -13.11 -26.46
C GLU A 151 -21.37 -14.12 -25.47
N THR A 152 -21.40 -13.81 -24.17
CA THR A 152 -21.94 -14.73 -23.16
C THR A 152 -23.44 -14.99 -23.33
N VAL A 153 -23.87 -16.25 -23.15
CA VAL A 153 -25.28 -16.63 -23.19
C VAL A 153 -26.08 -15.94 -22.08
N LYS A 154 -27.24 -15.40 -22.45
CA LYS A 154 -28.22 -14.84 -21.49
C LYS A 154 -29.40 -15.78 -21.33
N ILE A 155 -29.76 -16.07 -20.08
CA ILE A 155 -30.83 -16.98 -19.70
C ILE A 155 -32.06 -16.15 -19.30
N ALA A 156 -33.24 -16.52 -19.79
CA ALA A 156 -34.52 -16.08 -19.23
C ALA A 156 -35.46 -17.28 -19.10
N PHE A 157 -36.28 -17.32 -18.05
CA PHE A 157 -37.11 -18.49 -17.74
C PHE A 157 -38.52 -18.11 -17.25
N LEU A 158 -39.42 -19.10 -17.27
CA LEU A 158 -40.79 -19.07 -16.77
C LEU A 158 -41.08 -20.41 -16.07
N TRP A 159 -41.69 -20.35 -14.90
CA TRP A 159 -42.14 -21.51 -14.12
C TRP A 159 -43.66 -21.59 -14.16
N ASP A 160 -44.19 -22.73 -14.63
CA ASP A 160 -45.59 -23.11 -14.50
C ASP A 160 -45.71 -24.12 -13.33
N GLU A 161 -46.28 -23.67 -12.22
CA GLU A 161 -46.41 -24.44 -10.98
C GLU A 161 -47.37 -25.64 -11.10
N PRO A 162 -47.21 -26.70 -10.26
CA PRO A 162 -48.12 -27.84 -10.27
C PRO A 162 -49.55 -27.46 -9.89
N SER A 163 -50.54 -28.04 -10.58
CA SER A 163 -51.96 -27.83 -10.26
C SER A 163 -52.40 -28.60 -9.03
N ASP A 164 -53.42 -28.11 -8.31
CA ASP A 164 -54.00 -28.76 -7.12
C ASP A 164 -54.20 -30.28 -7.32
N ASN A 165 -53.46 -31.09 -6.56
CA ASN A 165 -53.36 -32.57 -6.65
C ASN A 165 -52.45 -33.14 -7.76
N SER A 166 -51.45 -32.39 -8.21
CA SER A 166 -50.34 -32.84 -9.07
C SER A 166 -49.00 -32.40 -8.49
N SER A 167 -47.95 -33.22 -8.64
CA SER A 167 -46.55 -32.86 -8.34
C SER A 167 -45.78 -32.42 -9.59
N MET A 168 -46.40 -32.47 -10.77
CA MET A 168 -45.75 -32.14 -12.05
C MET A 168 -45.82 -30.64 -12.33
N GLY A 169 -44.66 -29.99 -12.45
CA GLY A 169 -44.50 -28.60 -12.91
C GLY A 169 -43.58 -28.49 -14.13
N TYR A 170 -43.62 -27.35 -14.82
CA TYR A 170 -42.92 -27.13 -16.09
C TYR A 170 -42.06 -25.87 -16.06
N LEU A 171 -40.75 -26.02 -16.27
CA LEU A 171 -39.80 -24.91 -16.40
C LEU A 171 -39.48 -24.69 -17.88
N SER A 172 -39.88 -23.52 -18.39
CA SER A 172 -39.62 -23.07 -19.76
C SER A 172 -38.48 -22.06 -19.78
N VAL A 173 -37.40 -22.34 -20.51
CA VAL A 173 -36.21 -21.47 -20.61
C VAL A 173 -36.00 -21.01 -22.05
N ILE A 174 -35.57 -19.77 -22.25
CA ILE A 174 -35.05 -19.27 -23.53
C ILE A 174 -33.61 -18.79 -23.35
N LEU A 175 -32.76 -19.16 -24.30
CA LEU A 175 -31.34 -18.80 -24.34
C LEU A 175 -31.11 -17.80 -25.46
N ILE A 176 -30.49 -16.67 -25.12
CA ILE A 176 -30.14 -15.62 -26.07
C ILE A 176 -28.62 -15.67 -26.27
N HIS A 177 -28.20 -16.06 -27.47
CA HIS A 177 -26.81 -16.21 -27.90
C HIS A 177 -26.71 -15.89 -29.40
N GLN A 178 -25.51 -15.58 -29.91
CA GLN A 178 -25.30 -15.31 -31.35
C GLN A 178 -25.58 -16.55 -32.22
N PHE A 179 -25.30 -17.73 -31.67
CA PHE A 179 -25.59 -19.03 -32.28
C PHE A 179 -26.51 -19.82 -31.33
N PRO A 180 -27.84 -19.62 -31.35
CA PRO A 180 -28.78 -20.33 -30.48
C PRO A 180 -28.98 -21.81 -30.86
N GLU A 181 -28.38 -22.27 -31.95
CA GLU A 181 -28.42 -23.66 -32.42
C GLU A 181 -27.44 -24.56 -31.65
N THR A 182 -26.36 -24.00 -31.09
CA THR A 182 -25.33 -24.73 -30.34
C THR A 182 -25.59 -24.76 -28.84
N CYS A 183 -26.72 -24.20 -28.41
CA CYS A 183 -27.06 -24.04 -27.00
C CYS A 183 -27.71 -25.28 -26.37
N SER A 184 -27.34 -25.58 -25.12
CA SER A 184 -28.03 -26.50 -24.21
C SER A 184 -28.29 -25.84 -22.86
N VAL A 185 -29.28 -26.36 -22.13
CA VAL A 185 -29.58 -25.98 -20.73
C VAL A 185 -29.95 -27.21 -19.93
N GLU A 186 -29.62 -27.21 -18.65
CA GLU A 186 -30.04 -28.19 -17.66
C GLU A 186 -30.35 -27.50 -16.32
N TYR A 187 -31.18 -28.15 -15.50
CA TYR A 187 -31.46 -27.76 -14.13
C TYR A 187 -30.81 -28.75 -13.16
N ARG A 188 -29.97 -28.25 -12.26
CA ARG A 188 -29.24 -29.02 -11.25
C ARG A 188 -29.84 -28.77 -9.86
N PRO A 189 -30.52 -29.74 -9.22
CA PRO A 189 -31.19 -29.50 -7.95
C PRO A 189 -30.21 -29.42 -6.76
N LYS A 190 -30.42 -28.47 -5.86
CA LYS A 190 -29.51 -28.21 -4.72
C LYS A 190 -29.52 -29.37 -3.74
N TYR A 191 -28.33 -29.81 -3.31
CA TYR A 191 -28.08 -30.95 -2.41
C TYR A 191 -28.60 -32.31 -2.91
N GLN A 192 -28.88 -32.48 -4.20
CA GLN A 192 -29.25 -33.77 -4.79
C GLN A 192 -28.12 -34.33 -5.68
N SER A 193 -28.21 -35.63 -5.99
CA SER A 193 -27.26 -36.32 -6.86
C SER A 193 -27.38 -35.82 -8.31
N PRO A 194 -26.28 -35.62 -9.07
CA PRO A 194 -26.31 -35.26 -10.51
C PRO A 194 -27.11 -36.21 -11.41
N THR A 195 -27.47 -37.40 -10.90
CA THR A 195 -28.41 -38.31 -11.57
C THR A 195 -29.86 -37.79 -11.61
N LEU A 196 -30.17 -36.69 -10.91
CA LEU A 196 -31.46 -36.01 -10.90
C LEU A 196 -31.43 -34.68 -11.68
N ASP A 197 -30.32 -34.37 -12.37
CA ASP A 197 -30.21 -33.20 -13.24
C ASP A 197 -31.17 -33.36 -14.44
N ILE A 198 -31.94 -32.30 -14.73
CA ILE A 198 -32.96 -32.31 -15.78
C ILE A 198 -32.45 -31.55 -17.00
N VAL A 199 -32.24 -32.25 -18.12
CA VAL A 199 -31.80 -31.62 -19.38
C VAL A 199 -33.00 -31.02 -20.12
N GLY A 200 -32.88 -29.76 -20.53
CA GLY A 200 -33.92 -29.04 -21.26
C GLY A 200 -34.07 -29.49 -22.72
N ILE A 201 -35.31 -29.77 -23.12
CA ILE A 201 -35.64 -30.21 -24.49
C ILE A 201 -36.03 -28.98 -25.33
N LYS A 202 -35.22 -28.66 -26.35
CA LYS A 202 -35.49 -27.55 -27.28
C LYS A 202 -36.71 -27.82 -28.16
N ASN A 203 -37.57 -26.82 -28.32
CA ASN A 203 -38.67 -26.81 -29.27
C ASN A 203 -38.28 -25.96 -30.50
N ASP A 204 -37.95 -26.63 -31.62
CA ASP A 204 -37.49 -25.98 -32.85
C ASP A 204 -38.49 -25.00 -33.49
N SER A 205 -39.77 -25.04 -33.10
CA SER A 205 -40.80 -24.12 -33.61
C SER A 205 -40.95 -22.84 -32.78
N THR A 206 -40.44 -22.81 -31.55
CA THR A 206 -40.62 -21.68 -30.62
C THR A 206 -39.33 -21.16 -30.00
N GLY A 207 -38.23 -21.93 -30.05
CA GLY A 207 -36.93 -21.57 -29.48
C GLY A 207 -36.78 -21.81 -27.96
N TYR A 208 -37.86 -22.20 -27.27
CA TYR A 208 -37.84 -22.50 -25.85
C TYR A 208 -37.34 -23.92 -25.57
N TYR A 209 -36.68 -24.09 -24.44
CA TYR A 209 -36.31 -25.36 -23.83
C TYR A 209 -37.32 -25.66 -22.72
N SER A 210 -37.96 -26.83 -22.75
CA SER A 210 -38.88 -27.28 -21.71
C SER A 210 -38.23 -28.34 -20.82
N MET A 211 -38.37 -28.18 -19.51
CA MET A 211 -38.02 -29.16 -18.49
C MET A 211 -39.28 -29.51 -17.70
N GLU A 212 -39.62 -30.80 -17.66
CA GLU A 212 -40.72 -31.36 -16.87
C GLU A 212 -40.13 -31.93 -15.58
N MET A 213 -40.67 -31.53 -14.42
CA MET A 213 -40.15 -31.94 -13.11
C MET A 213 -41.25 -32.39 -12.16
N ASP A 214 -40.94 -33.42 -11.37
CA ASP A 214 -41.79 -33.95 -10.30
C ASP A 214 -41.29 -33.40 -8.97
N THR A 215 -42.01 -32.44 -8.40
CA THR A 215 -41.59 -31.67 -7.22
C THR A 215 -41.60 -32.49 -5.92
N ASP A 216 -42.19 -33.68 -5.92
CA ASP A 216 -42.10 -34.64 -4.81
C ASP A 216 -40.74 -35.36 -4.78
N ILE A 217 -40.01 -35.33 -5.89
CA ILE A 217 -38.73 -36.07 -6.10
C ILE A 217 -37.55 -35.10 -6.28
N VAL A 218 -37.77 -34.01 -7.02
CA VAL A 218 -36.76 -33.05 -7.43
C VAL A 218 -36.88 -31.78 -6.60
N ASN A 219 -35.78 -31.34 -6.01
CA ASN A 219 -35.74 -30.13 -5.19
C ASN A 219 -36.05 -28.88 -6.04
N GLY A 220 -37.06 -28.10 -5.63
CA GLY A 220 -37.42 -26.83 -6.25
C GLY A 220 -36.38 -25.72 -6.05
N ASN A 221 -35.40 -25.90 -5.16
CA ASN A 221 -34.21 -25.05 -5.09
C ASN A 221 -33.06 -25.69 -5.89
N GLY A 222 -32.46 -24.94 -6.81
CA GLY A 222 -31.43 -25.46 -7.71
C GLY A 222 -30.89 -24.41 -8.67
N THR A 223 -30.09 -24.85 -9.64
CA THR A 223 -29.37 -23.97 -10.57
C THR A 223 -29.73 -24.30 -12.02
N ILE A 224 -30.14 -23.30 -12.79
CA ILE A 224 -30.23 -23.39 -14.26
C ILE A 224 -28.83 -23.15 -14.83
N PHE A 225 -28.26 -24.15 -15.50
CA PHE A 225 -26.94 -24.10 -16.14
C PHE A 225 -27.08 -24.16 -17.66
N ALA A 226 -26.60 -23.14 -18.37
CA ALA A 226 -26.65 -23.07 -19.83
C ALA A 226 -25.24 -23.04 -20.44
N THR A 227 -25.06 -23.72 -21.58
CA THR A 227 -23.83 -23.73 -22.37
C THR A 227 -24.17 -23.42 -23.83
N CYS A 228 -23.43 -22.51 -24.47
CA CYS A 228 -23.59 -22.17 -25.88
C CYS A 228 -22.23 -21.88 -26.52
N GLY A 229 -22.01 -22.29 -27.76
CA GLY A 229 -20.85 -21.85 -28.54
C GLY A 229 -20.66 -22.65 -29.82
N LEU A 230 -20.35 -21.97 -30.93
CA LEU A 230 -20.00 -22.61 -32.20
C LEU A 230 -18.47 -22.58 -32.41
N PHE A 231 -17.84 -21.48 -32.01
CA PHE A 231 -16.39 -21.28 -32.12
C PHE A 231 -15.69 -21.17 -30.75
N SER A 232 -16.39 -20.74 -29.70
CA SER A 232 -15.83 -20.62 -28.34
C SER A 232 -16.89 -20.97 -27.28
N PRO A 233 -16.68 -21.96 -26.40
CA PRO A 233 -17.70 -22.33 -25.42
C PRO A 233 -17.93 -21.20 -24.41
N SER A 234 -19.16 -20.70 -24.35
CA SER A 234 -19.66 -19.82 -23.30
C SER A 234 -20.59 -20.59 -22.37
N ASN A 235 -20.61 -20.23 -21.09
CA ASN A 235 -21.54 -20.78 -20.11
C ASN A 235 -22.14 -19.66 -19.23
N SER A 236 -23.27 -19.97 -18.58
CA SER A 236 -23.93 -19.09 -17.62
C SER A 236 -24.75 -19.93 -16.64
N MET A 237 -24.92 -19.44 -15.41
CA MET A 237 -25.68 -20.13 -14.36
C MET A 237 -26.54 -19.14 -13.56
N ILE A 238 -27.73 -19.57 -13.15
CA ILE A 238 -28.66 -18.81 -12.30
C ILE A 238 -29.22 -19.74 -11.22
N GLU A 239 -29.08 -19.38 -9.94
CA GLU A 239 -29.80 -20.04 -8.84
C GLU A 239 -31.28 -19.60 -8.82
N VAL A 240 -32.20 -20.55 -8.62
CA VAL A 240 -33.65 -20.34 -8.62
C VAL A 240 -34.33 -21.14 -7.51
N ILE A 241 -35.48 -20.63 -7.04
CA ILE A 241 -36.38 -21.32 -6.10
C ILE A 241 -37.77 -21.38 -6.74
N LEU A 242 -38.29 -22.59 -6.92
CA LEU A 242 -39.53 -22.90 -7.62
C LEU A 242 -40.63 -23.27 -6.58
N PRO A 243 -41.70 -22.47 -6.42
CA PRO A 243 -42.74 -22.69 -5.42
C PRO A 243 -43.74 -23.80 -5.79
N VAL A 244 -44.39 -24.37 -4.77
CA VAL A 244 -45.44 -25.41 -4.86
C VAL A 244 -46.57 -25.20 -3.84
N PRO A 245 -47.84 -25.56 -4.14
CA PRO A 245 -48.99 -25.36 -3.24
C PRO A 245 -49.22 -26.49 -2.21
N PRO A 246 -49.69 -26.18 -0.98
CA PRO A 246 -49.98 -27.16 0.07
C PRO A 246 -51.36 -27.86 -0.08
N LYS A 247 -51.55 -28.95 0.68
CA LYS A 247 -52.72 -29.85 0.64
C LYS A 247 -53.53 -29.75 1.95
N PRO A 248 -54.88 -29.81 1.92
CA PRO A 248 -55.71 -29.52 3.12
C PRO A 248 -56.05 -30.74 4.01
N ALA A 249 -56.09 -30.54 5.34
CA ALA A 249 -56.70 -31.44 6.34
C ALA A 249 -57.86 -30.81 7.13
N GLY A 250 -58.15 -31.31 8.34
CA GLY A 250 -59.27 -30.93 9.22
C GLY A 250 -58.81 -30.71 10.67
N ASP A 251 -59.70 -30.31 11.58
CA ASP A 251 -59.44 -29.88 12.98
C ASP A 251 -60.26 -30.76 13.96
N SER A 252 -59.58 -31.38 14.95
CA SER A 252 -60.15 -32.38 15.86
C SER A 252 -60.46 -31.88 17.27
N ASP A 253 -59.63 -31.01 17.85
CA ASP A 253 -59.82 -30.50 19.22
C ASP A 253 -60.67 -29.21 19.27
N SER A 254 -60.84 -28.56 18.11
CA SER A 254 -61.59 -27.32 17.89
C SER A 254 -60.98 -26.05 18.50
N ASP A 255 -59.67 -26.02 18.68
CA ASP A 255 -58.90 -24.82 19.06
C ASP A 255 -58.79 -23.78 17.92
N GLY A 256 -58.91 -24.24 16.67
CA GLY A 256 -58.89 -23.44 15.44
C GLY A 256 -57.70 -23.72 14.50
N ILE A 257 -56.80 -24.63 14.87
CA ILE A 257 -55.70 -25.15 14.06
C ILE A 257 -56.10 -26.53 13.48
N LEU A 258 -55.56 -26.89 12.31
CA LEU A 258 -55.85 -28.18 11.66
C LEU A 258 -54.93 -29.27 12.21
N ASP A 259 -55.41 -30.52 12.32
CA ASP A 259 -54.72 -31.76 12.75
C ASP A 259 -53.35 -32.02 12.07
N ASP A 260 -53.05 -31.38 10.94
CA ASP A 260 -51.77 -31.48 10.23
C ASP A 260 -50.80 -30.33 10.51
N GLU A 261 -51.28 -29.26 11.14
CA GLU A 261 -50.54 -28.09 11.64
C GLU A 261 -50.54 -28.00 13.18
N ASP A 262 -51.39 -28.78 13.86
CA ASP A 262 -51.52 -28.94 15.31
C ASP A 262 -50.46 -29.90 15.88
N LEU A 263 -49.73 -29.44 16.90
CA LEU A 263 -48.69 -30.15 17.64
C LEU A 263 -49.15 -30.59 19.05
N CYS A 264 -50.32 -30.16 19.51
CA CYS A 264 -50.86 -30.40 20.84
C CYS A 264 -52.34 -30.83 20.81
N ASP A 265 -52.58 -32.11 20.47
CA ASP A 265 -53.89 -32.81 20.30
C ASP A 265 -55.04 -32.54 21.34
N GLU A 266 -54.80 -31.82 22.45
CA GLU A 266 -55.78 -31.43 23.47
C GLU A 266 -55.44 -30.04 24.09
N THR A 267 -55.79 -28.92 23.45
CA THR A 267 -55.49 -27.57 23.97
C THR A 267 -56.45 -27.09 25.08
N PRO A 268 -55.94 -26.57 26.22
CA PRO A 268 -56.75 -26.12 27.36
C PRO A 268 -57.79 -25.05 27.00
N THR A 269 -59.07 -25.40 27.19
CA THR A 269 -60.20 -24.52 26.84
C THR A 269 -60.16 -23.17 27.59
N GLY A 270 -59.81 -22.11 26.86
CA GLY A 270 -59.83 -20.73 27.34
C GLY A 270 -58.47 -20.05 27.43
N GLU A 271 -57.39 -20.75 27.13
CA GLU A 271 -56.06 -20.17 26.93
C GLU A 271 -55.89 -19.66 25.49
N PRO A 272 -54.91 -18.76 25.22
CA PRO A 272 -54.53 -18.40 23.86
C PRO A 272 -53.97 -19.62 23.13
N VAL A 273 -54.43 -19.81 21.89
CA VAL A 273 -53.98 -20.88 20.99
C VAL A 273 -52.97 -20.29 20.02
N TYR A 274 -51.77 -20.87 19.96
CA TYR A 274 -50.74 -20.49 18.99
C TYR A 274 -50.95 -21.16 17.64
N SER A 275 -50.24 -20.70 16.61
CA SER A 275 -50.31 -21.29 15.26
C SER A 275 -49.84 -22.74 15.17
N THR A 276 -49.24 -23.25 16.24
CA THR A 276 -48.81 -24.64 16.45
C THR A 276 -49.90 -25.52 17.07
N GLY A 277 -51.08 -24.99 17.36
CA GLY A 277 -52.14 -25.73 18.07
C GLY A 277 -51.85 -25.93 19.56
N CYS A 278 -50.88 -25.22 20.15
CA CYS A 278 -50.53 -25.33 21.58
C CYS A 278 -50.83 -24.02 22.35
N SER A 279 -50.91 -24.08 23.68
CA SER A 279 -50.95 -22.88 24.57
C SER A 279 -49.70 -22.73 25.46
N ASP A 280 -49.53 -21.56 26.08
CA ASP A 280 -48.38 -21.23 26.98
C ASP A 280 -48.16 -22.22 28.13
N SER A 281 -49.20 -22.97 28.53
CA SER A 281 -49.09 -23.97 29.61
C SER A 281 -48.60 -25.35 29.12
N GLN A 282 -48.39 -25.50 27.82
CA GLN A 282 -47.99 -26.74 27.14
C GLN A 282 -46.66 -26.61 26.38
N ILE A 283 -46.16 -25.39 26.19
CA ILE A 283 -44.89 -25.10 25.51
C ILE A 283 -43.84 -24.56 26.49
N ASP A 284 -42.60 -24.86 26.14
CA ASP A 284 -41.34 -24.57 26.82
C ASP A 284 -40.40 -24.27 25.64
N ASP A 285 -40.39 -23.01 25.20
CA ASP A 285 -39.84 -22.60 23.90
C ASP A 285 -38.29 -22.65 23.86
N ASP A 286 -37.63 -22.38 24.99
CA ASP A 286 -36.17 -22.43 25.14
C ASP A 286 -35.65 -23.82 25.59
N LEU A 287 -36.54 -24.68 26.12
CA LEU A 287 -36.28 -26.03 26.62
C LEU A 287 -35.41 -26.05 27.90
N ASP A 288 -35.56 -25.05 28.76
CA ASP A 288 -34.92 -24.97 30.07
C ASP A 288 -35.58 -25.85 31.16
N GLY A 289 -36.85 -26.22 30.94
CA GLY A 289 -37.67 -27.02 31.85
C GLY A 289 -38.76 -26.26 32.63
N VAL A 290 -38.96 -24.97 32.36
CA VAL A 290 -40.05 -24.13 32.85
C VAL A 290 -40.98 -23.81 31.66
N MET A 291 -42.28 -24.05 31.81
CA MET A 291 -43.26 -23.76 30.75
C MET A 291 -43.47 -22.25 30.63
N ASN A 292 -43.69 -21.76 29.40
CA ASN A 292 -43.87 -20.33 29.09
C ASN A 292 -44.84 -19.59 30.04
N SER A 293 -45.88 -20.27 30.55
CA SER A 293 -46.85 -19.68 31.48
C SER A 293 -46.31 -19.31 32.87
N ASP A 294 -45.22 -19.94 33.31
CA ASP A 294 -44.56 -19.72 34.61
C ASP A 294 -43.14 -19.11 34.46
N ASP A 295 -42.67 -18.95 33.22
CA ASP A 295 -41.35 -18.43 32.89
C ASP A 295 -41.33 -16.88 32.77
N LEU A 296 -40.24 -16.26 33.26
CA LEU A 296 -39.97 -14.83 33.15
C LEU A 296 -38.80 -14.51 32.20
N CYS A 297 -38.13 -15.52 31.67
CA CYS A 297 -36.89 -15.42 30.90
C CYS A 297 -36.90 -16.34 29.65
N PRO A 298 -37.83 -16.14 28.69
CA PRO A 298 -38.24 -17.09 27.62
C PRO A 298 -37.23 -17.35 26.49
N ASP A 299 -35.94 -17.11 26.73
CA ASP A 299 -34.84 -17.28 25.77
C ASP A 299 -33.58 -17.83 26.49
N THR A 300 -33.75 -18.73 27.46
CA THR A 300 -32.67 -19.24 28.30
C THR A 300 -31.68 -20.13 27.55
N PRO A 301 -30.36 -19.85 27.63
CA PRO A 301 -29.37 -20.64 26.90
C PRO A 301 -29.39 -22.13 27.26
N LYS A 302 -29.64 -22.95 26.24
CA LYS A 302 -29.85 -24.38 26.35
C LYS A 302 -28.75 -25.12 27.12
N GLY A 303 -29.12 -25.66 28.28
CA GLY A 303 -28.25 -26.49 29.12
C GLY A 303 -27.66 -25.75 30.33
N GLU A 304 -27.99 -24.47 30.53
CA GLU A 304 -27.74 -23.78 31.78
C GLU A 304 -28.66 -24.28 32.91
N SER A 305 -28.37 -23.87 34.15
CA SER A 305 -29.19 -24.22 35.32
C SER A 305 -30.02 -23.02 35.75
N VAL A 306 -31.33 -23.22 35.77
CA VAL A 306 -32.33 -22.15 35.92
C VAL A 306 -32.91 -22.08 37.32
N ASN A 307 -33.46 -20.90 37.66
CA ASN A 307 -34.23 -20.73 38.89
C ASN A 307 -35.72 -21.07 38.66
N ASN A 308 -36.58 -20.90 39.67
CA ASN A 308 -38.00 -21.26 39.58
C ASN A 308 -38.83 -20.41 38.59
N ASN A 309 -38.23 -19.37 38.00
CA ASN A 309 -38.84 -18.45 37.04
C ASN A 309 -38.12 -18.50 35.66
N GLY A 310 -37.46 -19.62 35.32
CA GLY A 310 -36.66 -19.85 34.11
C GLY A 310 -35.31 -19.10 34.04
N CYS A 311 -35.16 -17.96 34.69
CA CYS A 311 -33.91 -17.19 34.55
C CYS A 311 -32.65 -17.92 35.06
N SER A 312 -31.63 -18.02 34.21
CA SER A 312 -30.28 -18.48 34.55
C SER A 312 -29.38 -17.32 35.00
N ASN A 313 -28.16 -17.63 35.45
CA ASN A 313 -27.15 -16.61 35.80
C ASN A 313 -26.70 -15.75 34.59
N SER A 314 -26.94 -16.16 33.34
CA SER A 314 -26.62 -15.36 32.15
C SER A 314 -27.72 -14.39 31.73
N GLN A 315 -28.85 -14.39 32.44
CA GLN A 315 -29.97 -13.48 32.23
C GLN A 315 -30.31 -12.62 33.46
N LEU A 316 -29.76 -12.98 34.63
CA LEU A 316 -29.90 -12.21 35.87
C LEU A 316 -28.86 -11.10 35.94
N ASP A 317 -29.26 -9.96 36.49
CA ASP A 317 -28.44 -8.76 36.76
C ASP A 317 -28.85 -8.31 38.19
N ASP A 318 -28.01 -8.62 39.18
CA ASP A 318 -28.34 -8.54 40.61
C ASP A 318 -28.24 -7.11 41.19
N ASP A 319 -27.42 -6.23 40.60
CA ASP A 319 -27.28 -4.82 41.02
C ASP A 319 -27.89 -3.81 40.04
N SER A 320 -28.34 -4.28 38.87
CA SER A 320 -29.07 -3.53 37.84
C SER A 320 -28.22 -2.47 37.13
N ASP A 321 -26.93 -2.76 36.91
CA ASP A 321 -26.03 -1.90 36.14
C ASP A 321 -26.10 -2.11 34.61
N GLY A 322 -26.71 -3.20 34.17
CA GLY A 322 -26.90 -3.57 32.77
C GLY A 322 -25.99 -4.69 32.26
N VAL A 323 -25.09 -5.23 33.10
CA VAL A 323 -24.29 -6.42 32.80
C VAL A 323 -24.80 -7.62 33.60
N VAL A 324 -24.99 -8.75 32.92
CA VAL A 324 -25.52 -9.96 33.55
C VAL A 324 -24.49 -10.61 34.47
N ASN A 325 -24.94 -11.22 35.56
CA ASN A 325 -24.14 -11.84 36.63
C ASN A 325 -23.10 -12.88 36.15
N SER A 326 -23.22 -13.42 34.94
CA SER A 326 -22.22 -14.33 34.34
C SER A 326 -21.07 -13.62 33.63
N GLN A 327 -21.23 -12.33 33.35
CA GLN A 327 -20.30 -11.43 32.66
C GLN A 327 -19.86 -10.25 33.54
N ASP A 328 -20.56 -9.98 34.64
CA ASP A 328 -20.16 -9.04 35.67
C ASP A 328 -18.99 -9.58 36.51
N TYR A 329 -17.88 -8.84 36.51
CA TYR A 329 -16.68 -9.08 37.30
C TYR A 329 -16.57 -8.14 38.51
N CYS A 330 -17.44 -7.14 38.63
CA CYS A 330 -17.41 -6.04 39.58
C CYS A 330 -18.73 -5.89 40.39
N PRO A 331 -19.24 -6.97 41.03
CA PRO A 331 -20.57 -6.99 41.62
C PRO A 331 -20.78 -5.94 42.73
N GLY A 332 -21.88 -5.21 42.63
CA GLY A 332 -22.30 -4.15 43.54
C GLY A 332 -22.02 -2.74 43.02
N THR A 333 -22.09 -2.53 41.71
CA THR A 333 -21.93 -1.23 41.05
C THR A 333 -22.85 -0.16 41.66
N PRO A 334 -22.36 1.07 41.91
CA PRO A 334 -23.21 2.16 42.40
C PRO A 334 -24.32 2.54 41.41
N ILE A 335 -25.57 2.54 41.89
CA ILE A 335 -26.75 2.73 41.03
C ILE A 335 -26.71 4.03 40.22
N GLY A 336 -26.71 3.89 38.89
CA GLY A 336 -26.70 5.00 37.94
C GLY A 336 -25.31 5.47 37.49
N GLU A 337 -24.24 4.79 37.87
CA GLU A 337 -22.93 4.89 37.19
C GLU A 337 -22.96 4.09 35.88
N SER A 338 -22.09 4.44 34.93
CA SER A 338 -21.95 3.72 33.66
C SER A 338 -20.84 2.68 33.78
N VAL A 339 -21.13 1.46 33.34
CA VAL A 339 -20.20 0.32 33.39
C VAL A 339 -19.63 -0.04 32.03
N ASN A 340 -18.46 -0.67 32.05
CA ASN A 340 -17.87 -1.32 30.89
C ASN A 340 -18.51 -2.72 30.64
N PRO A 341 -18.17 -3.43 29.56
CA PRO A 341 -18.71 -4.77 29.27
C PRO A 341 -18.42 -5.86 30.33
N SER A 342 -17.59 -5.56 31.33
CA SER A 342 -17.22 -6.44 32.44
C SER A 342 -17.97 -6.11 33.74
N GLY A 343 -19.01 -5.26 33.69
CA GLY A 343 -19.78 -4.81 34.87
C GLY A 343 -19.06 -3.79 35.74
N CYS A 344 -17.88 -3.30 35.32
CA CYS A 344 -17.08 -2.41 36.15
C CYS A 344 -17.31 -0.94 35.79
N SER A 345 -17.69 -0.12 36.77
CA SER A 345 -17.72 1.33 36.62
C SER A 345 -16.34 1.96 36.84
N SER A 346 -16.16 3.20 36.37
CA SER A 346 -14.91 3.95 36.59
C SER A 346 -14.59 4.25 38.06
N SER A 347 -15.54 4.05 39.00
CA SER A 347 -15.28 4.14 40.45
C SER A 347 -14.77 2.84 41.08
N GLN A 348 -14.79 1.73 40.33
CA GLN A 348 -14.32 0.40 40.75
C GLN A 348 -13.06 -0.06 40.01
N ILE A 349 -12.80 0.48 38.81
CA ILE A 349 -11.59 0.17 38.02
C ILE A 349 -10.43 1.05 38.51
N ASP A 350 -9.27 0.40 38.64
CA ASP A 350 -7.93 0.97 38.83
C ASP A 350 -7.07 0.27 37.75
N SER A 351 -6.85 0.96 36.62
CA SER A 351 -6.33 0.35 35.38
C SER A 351 -4.84 0.01 35.47
N ASP A 352 -4.03 0.85 36.10
CA ASP A 352 -2.57 0.67 36.22
C ASP A 352 -2.13 0.11 37.59
N ASN A 353 -3.07 -0.02 38.53
CA ASN A 353 -2.88 -0.55 39.89
C ASN A 353 -2.00 0.36 40.77
N ASP A 354 -2.04 1.68 40.56
CA ASP A 354 -1.37 2.66 41.43
C ASP A 354 -2.08 2.87 42.79
N GLY A 355 -3.37 2.50 42.88
CA GLY A 355 -4.22 2.64 44.05
C GLY A 355 -5.27 3.75 43.98
N VAL A 356 -5.40 4.45 42.84
CA VAL A 356 -6.40 5.47 42.54
C VAL A 356 -7.33 4.94 41.45
N SER A 357 -8.65 5.03 41.66
CA SER A 357 -9.63 4.57 40.67
C SER A 357 -9.72 5.54 39.49
N ASN A 358 -9.97 5.03 38.28
CA ASN A 358 -9.95 5.76 37.00
C ASN A 358 -10.83 7.03 36.97
N ASN A 359 -11.85 7.14 37.82
CA ASN A 359 -12.70 8.33 37.95
C ASN A 359 -12.10 9.47 38.80
N LEU A 360 -10.99 9.21 39.51
CA LEU A 360 -10.24 10.13 40.36
C LEU A 360 -8.81 10.33 39.85
N ASP A 361 -8.28 9.34 39.13
CA ASP A 361 -7.00 9.37 38.44
C ASP A 361 -7.00 10.39 37.27
N GLN A 362 -5.91 11.13 37.17
CA GLN A 362 -5.62 12.14 36.15
C GLN A 362 -4.38 11.79 35.32
N CYS A 363 -3.64 10.75 35.67
CA CYS A 363 -2.40 10.30 35.04
C CYS A 363 -2.43 8.78 34.78
N PRO A 364 -3.36 8.31 33.93
CA PRO A 364 -3.47 6.89 33.62
C PRO A 364 -2.16 6.33 33.06
N ASN A 365 -1.81 5.12 33.49
CA ASN A 365 -0.56 4.40 33.20
C ASN A 365 0.63 4.85 34.05
N THR A 366 0.41 5.08 35.34
CA THR A 366 1.49 5.24 36.34
C THR A 366 2.50 4.09 36.28
N PRO A 367 3.81 4.38 36.18
CA PRO A 367 4.84 3.34 36.19
C PRO A 367 4.81 2.48 37.46
N PHE A 368 4.72 1.16 37.28
CA PHE A 368 4.46 0.21 38.37
C PHE A 368 5.44 0.33 39.55
N GLY A 369 4.93 0.74 40.71
CA GLY A 369 5.67 0.84 41.96
C GLY A 369 6.23 2.23 42.29
N GLU A 370 5.92 3.26 41.49
CA GLU A 370 6.16 4.66 41.88
C GLU A 370 5.22 5.12 43.01
N GLN A 371 5.35 6.37 43.44
CA GLN A 371 4.47 6.97 44.43
C GLN A 371 3.67 8.09 43.76
N VAL A 372 2.35 7.95 43.81
CA VAL A 372 1.39 8.89 43.24
C VAL A 372 0.80 9.82 44.30
N ASP A 373 0.20 10.91 43.85
CA ASP A 373 -0.55 11.82 44.70
C ASP A 373 -2.06 11.47 44.75
N ASP A 374 -2.86 12.35 45.34
CA ASP A 374 -4.31 12.14 45.53
C ASP A 374 -5.12 12.06 44.21
N VAL A 375 -4.47 12.23 43.04
CA VAL A 375 -5.08 12.14 41.69
C VAL A 375 -4.30 11.21 40.74
N GLY A 376 -3.54 10.24 41.26
CA GLY A 376 -2.88 9.20 40.44
C GLY A 376 -1.59 9.64 39.76
N CYS A 377 -1.13 10.89 39.94
CA CYS A 377 0.04 11.37 39.19
C CYS A 377 1.35 11.11 39.93
N SER A 378 2.28 10.38 39.30
CA SER A 378 3.66 10.25 39.78
C SER A 378 4.48 11.54 39.55
N ASP A 379 5.71 11.61 40.08
CA ASP A 379 6.63 12.72 39.80
C ASP A 379 7.25 12.62 38.39
N SER A 380 7.31 11.43 37.78
CA SER A 380 7.90 11.22 36.44
C SER A 380 6.94 11.57 35.31
N GLN A 381 5.64 11.27 35.45
CA GLN A 381 4.60 11.66 34.49
C GLN A 381 4.34 13.18 34.45
N LYS A 382 4.72 13.91 35.50
CA LYS A 382 4.61 15.38 35.56
C LYS A 382 5.69 16.10 34.74
N GLU A 383 6.67 15.36 34.21
CA GLU A 383 7.69 15.85 33.28
C GLU A 383 7.39 15.35 31.85
N GLU A 384 6.16 15.56 31.38
CA GLU A 384 5.78 15.29 29.99
C GLU A 384 6.61 16.18 29.03
N PRO A 385 7.26 15.61 28.00
CA PRO A 385 7.96 16.40 27.00
C PRO A 385 6.96 17.13 26.11
N GLU A 386 6.92 18.47 26.22
CA GLU A 386 6.15 19.36 25.34
C GLU A 386 6.27 18.94 23.86
N PRO A 387 5.17 18.94 23.09
CA PRO A 387 5.17 18.44 21.71
C PRO A 387 6.22 19.17 20.87
N ILE A 388 7.10 18.40 20.21
CA ILE A 388 8.29 18.94 19.54
C ILE A 388 7.90 19.63 18.22
N THR A 389 7.32 20.82 18.35
CA THR A 389 7.14 21.78 17.26
C THR A 389 8.46 22.51 16.99
N ARG A 390 8.67 22.95 15.75
CA ARG A 390 9.86 23.73 15.37
C ARG A 390 10.03 24.93 16.30
N PRO A 391 11.23 25.16 16.88
CA PRO A 391 11.43 26.26 17.82
C PRO A 391 11.10 27.61 17.18
N LYS A 392 10.19 28.36 17.82
CA LYS A 392 9.68 29.63 17.28
C LYS A 392 10.49 30.83 17.74
N ILE A 393 10.68 31.81 16.86
CA ILE A 393 11.27 33.12 17.16
C ILE A 393 10.23 34.22 16.96
N LEU A 394 9.89 34.95 18.03
CA LEU A 394 8.99 36.10 18.00
C LEU A 394 9.77 37.35 17.57
N ALA A 395 9.53 37.87 16.36
CA ALA A 395 10.31 38.94 15.74
C ALA A 395 9.60 40.32 15.79
N LEU A 396 10.24 41.30 16.43
CA LEU A 396 9.75 42.68 16.63
C LEU A 396 10.46 43.70 15.72
N HIS A 397 9.69 44.33 14.83
CA HIS A 397 10.19 45.29 13.83
C HIS A 397 10.70 46.63 14.40
N GLY A 398 11.42 47.40 13.59
CA GLY A 398 11.90 48.74 13.96
C GLY A 398 10.80 49.79 14.07
N GLY A 399 11.09 50.91 14.75
CA GLY A 399 10.11 51.99 14.93
C GLY A 399 9.82 52.71 13.60
N GLY A 400 8.55 52.76 13.20
CA GLY A 400 8.11 53.26 11.89
C GLY A 400 8.15 52.23 10.76
N GLU A 401 8.46 50.97 11.07
CA GLU A 401 8.51 49.85 10.13
C GLU A 401 7.20 49.04 10.13
N THR A 402 7.21 47.75 9.76
CA THR A 402 6.11 46.78 9.90
C THR A 402 6.71 45.37 10.03
N ALA A 403 5.94 44.36 10.44
CA ALA A 403 6.36 42.95 10.38
C ALA A 403 6.91 42.54 9.01
N ASN A 404 6.21 42.93 7.93
CA ASN A 404 6.67 42.68 6.56
C ASN A 404 7.90 43.50 6.17
N GLY A 405 8.13 44.66 6.79
CA GLY A 405 9.36 45.42 6.60
C GLY A 405 10.56 44.63 7.14
N LEU A 406 10.48 44.22 8.41
CA LEU A 406 11.54 43.43 9.05
C LEU A 406 11.79 42.13 8.31
N ARG A 407 10.73 41.36 8.00
CA ARG A 407 10.84 40.09 7.25
C ARG A 407 11.64 40.24 5.95
N ASN A 408 11.42 41.34 5.21
CA ASN A 408 12.06 41.58 3.91
C ASN A 408 13.43 42.29 4.03
N GLN A 409 14.00 42.48 5.22
CA GLN A 409 15.39 42.94 5.34
C GLN A 409 16.35 41.80 4.97
N GLN A 410 17.42 42.10 4.22
CA GLN A 410 18.37 41.08 3.77
C GLN A 410 18.99 40.30 4.94
N GLY A 411 19.42 40.96 6.03
CA GLY A 411 19.97 40.26 7.19
C GLY A 411 18.95 39.42 7.97
N THR A 412 17.65 39.70 7.83
CA THR A 412 16.59 38.84 8.35
C THR A 412 16.36 37.64 7.44
N GLN A 413 16.40 37.81 6.12
CA GLN A 413 16.34 36.70 5.16
C GLN A 413 17.55 35.78 5.33
N ASP A 414 18.77 36.32 5.38
CA ASP A 414 20.00 35.56 5.62
C ASP A 414 19.92 34.72 6.92
N LEU A 415 19.36 35.29 8.00
CA LEU A 415 19.17 34.59 9.27
C LEU A 415 18.07 33.52 9.21
N MET A 416 16.99 33.73 8.44
CA MET A 416 15.95 32.73 8.22
C MET A 416 16.48 31.56 7.37
N ASP A 417 17.24 31.86 6.31
CA ASP A 417 17.86 30.87 5.43
C ASP A 417 18.91 30.02 6.17
N ALA A 418 19.60 30.61 7.16
CA ALA A 418 20.58 29.93 8.01
C ALA A 418 19.97 29.19 9.22
N LEU A 419 18.68 29.39 9.52
CA LEU A 419 17.96 28.72 10.61
C LEU A 419 16.70 28.02 10.08
N PRO A 420 16.84 27.07 9.14
CA PRO A 420 15.70 26.47 8.44
C PRO A 420 14.76 25.66 9.34
N GLY A 421 15.22 25.24 10.53
CA GLY A 421 14.42 24.57 11.56
C GLY A 421 13.68 25.52 12.53
N PHE A 422 13.81 26.84 12.38
CA PHE A 422 13.10 27.81 13.23
C PHE A 422 11.92 28.47 12.53
N ASP A 423 10.88 28.78 13.30
CA ASP A 423 9.66 29.43 12.82
C ASP A 423 9.61 30.91 13.24
N PHE A 424 9.79 31.81 12.28
CA PHE A 424 9.83 33.25 12.53
C PHE A 424 8.43 33.88 12.49
N ILE A 425 7.88 34.21 13.67
CA ILE A 425 6.59 34.87 13.82
C ILE A 425 6.81 36.38 13.96
N PHE A 426 6.50 37.13 12.89
CA PHE A 426 6.72 38.58 12.83
C PHE A 426 5.51 39.35 13.37
N ALA A 427 5.65 39.93 14.57
CA ALA A 427 4.60 40.71 15.21
C ALA A 427 4.51 42.12 14.63
N SER A 428 3.31 42.69 14.55
CA SER A 428 3.08 44.09 14.14
C SER A 428 2.48 44.88 15.29
N THR A 429 3.12 45.98 15.70
CA THR A 429 2.66 46.77 16.84
C THR A 429 1.22 47.28 16.67
N PRO A 430 0.37 47.23 17.72
CA PRO A 430 -0.98 47.77 17.72
C PRO A 430 -1.03 49.31 17.78
N GLU A 431 0.11 49.96 17.99
CA GLU A 431 0.24 51.40 18.20
C GLU A 431 0.27 52.22 16.91
N ASN A 432 -0.22 53.46 17.00
CA ASN A 432 -0.26 54.37 15.86
C ASN A 432 1.15 54.78 15.41
N ASN A 433 1.34 54.88 14.09
CA ASN A 433 2.62 55.17 13.41
C ASN A 433 3.67 54.03 13.50
N ASN A 434 3.23 52.80 13.79
CA ASN A 434 4.05 51.59 13.79
C ASN A 434 5.26 51.67 14.74
N VAL A 435 5.05 52.14 15.97
CA VAL A 435 6.08 52.20 17.02
C VAL A 435 5.68 51.35 18.22
N TRP A 436 6.57 50.49 18.74
CA TRP A 436 6.28 49.69 19.95
C TRP A 436 6.13 50.55 21.20
N ILE A 437 6.88 51.66 21.25
CA ILE A 437 6.88 52.63 22.35
C ILE A 437 6.58 54.01 21.75
N LYS A 438 5.45 54.61 22.12
CA LYS A 438 5.04 55.95 21.66
C LYS A 438 6.00 57.03 22.15
N ASP A 439 6.18 58.10 21.36
CA ASP A 439 6.85 59.32 21.82
C ASP A 439 6.16 59.88 23.10
N PRO A 440 6.92 60.40 24.09
CA PRO A 440 6.37 61.02 25.30
C PRO A 440 5.42 62.21 25.02
N PRO A 441 4.57 62.62 25.99
CA PRO A 441 3.61 63.72 25.80
C PRO A 441 4.23 65.06 25.41
N GLY A 442 5.48 65.32 25.80
CA GLY A 442 6.25 66.50 25.42
C GLY A 442 6.97 66.41 24.06
N GLY A 443 6.92 65.24 23.41
CA GLY A 443 7.68 64.90 22.22
C GLY A 443 8.97 64.12 22.55
N LYS A 444 9.62 63.59 21.50
CA LYS A 444 10.75 62.63 21.55
C LYS A 444 11.97 63.01 22.42
N GLY A 445 12.10 64.26 22.87
CA GLY A 445 13.21 64.73 23.72
C GLY A 445 12.83 65.03 25.17
N GLU A 446 11.55 64.93 25.54
CA GLU A 446 11.04 65.25 26.88
C GLU A 446 10.68 63.96 27.63
N PRO A 447 10.93 63.85 28.95
CA PRO A 447 10.71 62.61 29.68
C PRO A 447 9.22 62.29 29.93
N THR A 448 8.91 61.01 30.10
CA THR A 448 7.65 60.51 30.70
C THR A 448 7.93 59.57 31.87
N THR A 449 7.20 59.75 32.97
CA THR A 449 7.31 58.95 34.21
C THR A 449 6.17 57.94 34.35
N ASP A 450 5.49 57.62 33.25
CA ASP A 450 4.37 56.69 33.23
C ASP A 450 4.89 55.25 33.05
N PRO A 451 4.75 54.34 34.04
CA PRO A 451 5.19 52.96 33.92
C PRO A 451 4.28 52.16 32.96
N ASN A 452 3.07 52.62 32.70
CA ASN A 452 2.08 51.95 31.87
C ASN A 452 2.13 52.39 30.39
N TRP A 453 3.21 53.06 29.98
CA TRP A 453 3.29 53.74 28.68
C TRP A 453 3.25 52.79 27.46
N ALA A 454 3.55 51.52 27.68
CA ALA A 454 3.62 50.47 26.66
C ALA A 454 2.57 49.35 26.84
N ASP A 455 1.60 49.47 27.76
CA ASP A 455 0.62 48.42 28.10
C ASP A 455 -0.06 47.79 26.87
N LEU A 456 -0.45 48.60 25.88
CA LEU A 456 -1.12 48.12 24.66
C LEU A 456 -0.20 47.22 23.82
N SER A 457 1.09 47.54 23.73
CA SER A 457 2.08 46.69 23.08
C SER A 457 2.37 45.43 23.90
N ILE A 458 2.42 45.52 25.23
CA ILE A 458 2.65 44.39 26.13
C ILE A 458 1.51 43.37 26.00
N SER A 459 0.26 43.77 26.21
CA SER A 459 -0.90 42.86 26.12
C SER A 459 -1.11 42.26 24.72
N TYR A 460 -0.69 42.95 23.66
CA TYR A 460 -0.68 42.38 22.32
C TYR A 460 0.41 41.30 22.16
N LEU A 461 1.59 41.50 22.75
CA LEU A 461 2.66 40.50 22.73
C LEU A 461 2.33 39.29 23.63
N ASP A 462 1.68 39.49 24.78
CA ASP A 462 1.16 38.39 25.60
C ASP A 462 0.18 37.52 24.79
N GLN A 463 -0.79 38.15 24.11
CA GLN A 463 -1.74 37.44 23.23
C GLN A 463 -1.03 36.74 22.05
N MET A 464 0.01 37.36 21.46
CA MET A 464 0.80 36.71 20.40
C MET A 464 1.52 35.47 20.91
N VAL A 465 2.03 35.48 22.15
CA VAL A 465 2.65 34.31 22.79
C VAL A 465 1.61 33.23 23.12
N GLU A 466 0.42 33.61 23.59
CA GLU A 466 -0.68 32.67 23.86
C GLU A 466 -1.23 32.03 22.57
N ASP A 467 -1.40 32.82 21.50
CA ASP A 467 -1.99 32.37 20.23
C ASP A 467 -1.01 31.55 19.36
N ASN A 468 0.31 31.71 19.54
CA ASN A 468 1.32 31.16 18.61
C ASN A 468 2.48 30.40 19.30
N GLY A 469 2.55 30.37 20.63
CA GLY A 469 3.64 29.77 21.38
C GLY A 469 3.69 28.22 21.34
N PRO A 470 4.55 27.59 22.18
CA PRO A 470 5.62 28.23 22.95
C PRO A 470 6.69 28.86 22.05
N PHE A 471 7.44 29.85 22.57
CA PHE A 471 8.49 30.56 21.83
C PHE A 471 9.87 30.33 22.46
N TYR A 472 10.80 29.80 21.66
CA TYR A 472 12.18 29.60 22.10
C TYR A 472 12.93 30.94 22.27
N ALA A 473 12.76 31.87 21.33
CA ALA A 473 13.45 33.15 21.36
C ALA A 473 12.54 34.35 21.07
N ILE A 474 12.93 35.51 21.61
CA ILE A 474 12.40 36.81 21.20
C ILE A 474 13.49 37.62 20.49
N LEU A 475 13.20 38.09 19.28
CA LEU A 475 14.08 38.86 18.42
C LEU A 475 13.55 40.29 18.27
N GLY A 476 14.42 41.28 18.38
CA GLY A 476 14.07 42.68 18.22
C GLY A 476 15.09 43.42 17.39
N TYR A 477 14.62 44.33 16.53
CA TYR A 477 15.46 45.23 15.76
C TYR A 477 15.15 46.68 16.11
N SER A 478 16.19 47.49 16.36
CA SER A 478 16.07 48.92 16.65
C SER A 478 15.10 49.20 17.82
N GLN A 479 13.94 49.83 17.59
CA GLN A 479 12.93 50.01 18.64
C GLN A 479 12.32 48.68 19.13
N GLY A 480 12.25 47.64 18.30
CA GLY A 480 11.84 46.30 18.74
C GLY A 480 12.83 45.70 19.74
N ALA A 481 14.14 45.93 19.55
CA ALA A 481 15.16 45.56 20.53
C ALA A 481 15.03 46.36 21.84
N ALA A 482 14.66 47.64 21.75
CA ALA A 482 14.34 48.47 22.93
C ALA A 482 13.07 48.02 23.67
N MET A 483 12.14 47.34 22.98
CA MET A 483 10.89 46.82 23.55
C MET A 483 11.10 45.52 24.33
N ILE A 484 12.06 44.66 23.96
CA ILE A 484 12.35 43.39 24.65
C ILE A 484 12.49 43.55 26.19
N PRO A 485 13.39 44.39 26.74
CA PRO A 485 13.50 44.54 28.19
C PRO A 485 12.24 45.17 28.82
N VAL A 486 11.49 46.01 28.09
CA VAL A 486 10.20 46.56 28.57
C VAL A 486 9.16 45.45 28.70
N TYR A 487 9.09 44.56 27.72
CA TYR A 487 8.17 43.42 27.71
C TYR A 487 8.54 42.42 28.82
N LEU A 488 9.79 41.95 28.87
CA LEU A 488 10.30 41.02 29.88
C LEU A 488 10.15 41.53 31.33
N ALA A 489 10.09 42.85 31.54
CA ALA A 489 9.86 43.43 32.87
C ALA A 489 8.39 43.45 33.32
N ASN A 490 7.45 43.21 32.42
CA ASN A 490 6.02 43.42 32.64
C ASN A 490 5.14 42.22 32.20
N THR A 491 5.75 41.09 31.84
CA THR A 491 5.07 39.84 31.44
C THR A 491 5.47 38.66 32.33
N ASP A 492 4.66 37.61 32.35
CA ASP A 492 5.00 36.29 32.92
C ASP A 492 5.52 35.30 31.86
N LYS A 493 5.45 35.65 30.56
CA LYS A 493 5.90 34.77 29.47
C LYS A 493 7.42 34.61 29.47
N THR A 494 7.88 33.37 29.37
CA THR A 494 9.30 32.99 29.34
C THR A 494 9.80 32.73 27.92
N PHE A 495 11.11 32.92 27.72
CA PHE A 495 11.83 32.58 26.49
C PHE A 495 13.21 32.02 26.89
N ASN A 496 13.80 31.18 26.05
CA ASN A 496 15.15 30.65 26.28
C ASN A 496 16.23 31.67 25.85
N ARG A 497 15.98 32.50 24.83
CA ARG A 497 16.96 33.47 24.29
C ARG A 497 16.34 34.83 23.97
N ALA A 498 17.10 35.91 24.19
CA ALA A 498 16.77 37.26 23.74
C ALA A 498 17.79 37.77 22.71
N LEU A 499 17.34 38.18 21.52
CA LEU A 499 18.17 38.60 20.39
C LEU A 499 17.91 40.08 20.06
N MET A 500 18.87 40.96 20.34
CA MET A 500 18.69 42.41 20.25
C MET A 500 19.63 43.05 19.22
N TYR A 501 19.11 43.41 18.06
CA TYR A 501 19.87 43.99 16.95
C TYR A 501 19.78 45.51 16.89
N ASN A 502 20.93 46.19 17.04
CA ASN A 502 21.07 47.65 17.05
C ASN A 502 20.11 48.35 18.05
N GLY A 503 19.95 47.73 19.22
CA GLY A 503 19.04 48.16 20.27
C GLY A 503 19.58 49.27 21.18
N TYR A 504 18.68 49.84 21.98
CA TYR A 504 18.98 50.89 22.96
C TYR A 504 17.98 50.83 24.13
N LEU A 505 18.31 51.44 25.26
CA LEU A 505 17.35 51.63 26.36
C LEU A 505 16.46 52.86 26.10
N PRO A 506 15.14 52.81 26.34
CA PRO A 506 14.22 53.93 26.13
C PRO A 506 14.36 54.98 27.25
N THR A 507 15.50 55.65 27.32
CA THR A 507 15.90 56.54 28.42
C THR A 507 15.06 57.82 28.59
N THR A 508 14.19 58.14 27.63
CA THR A 508 13.18 59.21 27.77
C THR A 508 11.89 58.73 28.43
N HIS A 509 11.75 57.42 28.65
CA HIS A 509 10.61 56.79 29.29
C HIS A 509 11.02 56.32 30.68
N GLU A 510 11.31 57.27 31.57
CA GLU A 510 11.75 57.05 32.95
C GLU A 510 10.85 56.04 33.68
N GLY A 511 9.53 56.07 33.47
CA GLY A 511 8.60 55.09 34.05
C GLY A 511 8.81 53.66 33.55
N LEU A 512 9.16 53.46 32.28
CA LEU A 512 9.50 52.14 31.74
C LEU A 512 10.88 51.68 32.22
N ILE A 513 11.85 52.60 32.32
CA ILE A 513 13.16 52.31 32.92
C ILE A 513 13.00 51.87 34.38
N ASP A 514 12.12 52.49 35.16
CA ASP A 514 11.83 52.08 36.53
C ASP A 514 11.27 50.63 36.59
N THR A 515 10.45 50.20 35.61
CA THR A 515 10.01 48.78 35.53
C THR A 515 11.15 47.83 35.21
N ILE A 516 12.02 48.18 34.26
CA ILE A 516 13.21 47.38 33.91
C ILE A 516 14.15 47.27 35.12
N ASP A 517 14.44 48.38 35.79
CA ASP A 517 15.38 48.45 36.91
C ASP A 517 14.86 47.77 38.19
N ALA A 518 13.55 47.48 38.26
CA ALA A 518 12.95 46.72 39.36
C ALA A 518 13.22 45.21 39.26
N VAL A 519 13.50 44.68 38.07
CA VAL A 519 13.73 43.24 37.82
C VAL A 519 15.12 42.92 37.26
N ALA A 520 15.79 43.88 36.63
CA ALA A 520 17.12 43.69 36.05
C ALA A 520 18.20 43.45 37.14
N PRO A 521 19.22 42.62 36.85
CA PRO A 521 19.50 41.98 35.57
C PRO A 521 18.57 40.79 35.28
N PHE A 522 18.10 40.68 34.03
CA PHE A 522 17.35 39.51 33.58
C PHE A 522 18.28 38.30 33.45
N ASP A 523 17.83 37.13 33.91
CA ASP A 523 18.62 35.89 33.87
C ASP A 523 18.51 35.10 32.55
N ILE A 524 17.64 35.54 31.63
CA ILE A 524 17.60 35.02 30.26
C ILE A 524 18.93 35.31 29.53
N PRO A 525 19.57 34.31 28.90
CA PRO A 525 20.70 34.53 28.01
C PRO A 525 20.31 35.46 26.87
N ALA A 526 21.09 36.53 26.71
CA ALA A 526 20.86 37.58 25.73
C ALA A 526 22.03 37.73 24.77
N MET A 527 21.75 38.13 23.54
CA MET A 527 22.76 38.58 22.59
C MET A 527 22.41 39.99 22.14
N VAL A 528 23.38 40.91 22.24
CA VAL A 528 23.25 42.31 21.83
C VAL A 528 24.19 42.56 20.67
N PHE A 529 23.62 42.67 19.47
CA PHE A 529 24.34 42.99 18.25
C PHE A 529 24.40 44.50 18.01
N SER A 530 25.58 44.99 17.62
CA SER A 530 25.76 46.36 17.15
C SER A 530 26.64 46.44 15.90
N GLY A 531 26.19 47.21 14.91
CA GLY A 531 26.99 47.61 13.75
C GLY A 531 27.88 48.81 14.07
N GLU A 532 29.20 48.67 13.93
CA GLU A 532 30.15 49.74 14.21
C GLU A 532 30.05 50.92 13.23
N ASN A 533 29.34 50.78 12.10
CA ASN A 533 29.02 51.88 11.19
C ASN A 533 27.70 52.62 11.57
N ASP A 534 26.95 52.14 12.56
CA ASP A 534 25.79 52.85 13.11
C ASP A 534 26.22 53.94 14.10
N ASP A 535 26.55 55.12 13.58
CA ASP A 535 26.88 56.32 14.37
C ASP A 535 25.72 56.80 15.29
N ALA A 536 24.48 56.32 15.11
CA ALA A 536 23.34 56.75 15.91
C ALA A 536 23.12 55.90 17.17
N PHE A 537 23.27 54.58 17.10
CA PHE A 537 22.93 53.68 18.22
C PHE A 537 24.07 52.80 18.76
N LYS A 538 25.20 52.60 18.06
CA LYS A 538 26.27 51.70 18.54
C LYS A 538 26.78 52.00 19.96
N GLY A 539 26.83 53.28 20.33
CA GLY A 539 27.23 53.72 21.68
C GLY A 539 26.22 53.43 22.79
N MET A 540 25.02 52.93 22.46
CA MET A 540 23.94 52.62 23.40
C MET A 540 23.83 51.11 23.70
N ALA A 541 24.30 50.25 22.80
CA ALA A 541 24.26 48.79 22.97
C ALA A 541 24.87 48.30 24.31
N PRO A 542 26.03 48.81 24.80
CA PRO A 542 26.55 48.38 26.10
C PRO A 542 25.62 48.69 27.27
N ALA A 543 24.81 49.76 27.21
CA ALA A 543 23.87 50.08 28.28
C ALA A 543 22.68 49.10 28.32
N LEU A 544 22.28 48.58 27.17
CA LEU A 544 21.26 47.54 27.02
C LEU A 544 21.79 46.17 27.50
N ALA A 545 22.99 45.78 27.06
CA ALA A 545 23.66 44.54 27.49
C ALA A 545 23.77 44.42 29.02
N ASN A 546 24.12 45.51 29.71
CA ASN A 546 24.19 45.57 31.18
C ASN A 546 22.85 45.35 31.91
N LYS A 547 21.73 45.14 31.22
CA LYS A 547 20.45 44.72 31.82
C LYS A 547 20.26 43.20 31.87
N PHE A 548 21.17 42.41 31.33
CA PHE A 548 21.11 40.95 31.33
C PHE A 548 22.30 40.38 32.10
N SER A 549 22.11 39.31 32.87
CA SER A 549 23.20 38.71 33.67
C SER A 549 24.19 37.94 32.78
N ASN A 550 23.70 37.40 31.66
CA ASN A 550 24.47 36.69 30.65
C ASN A 550 24.24 37.32 29.26
N SER A 551 25.00 38.36 28.92
CA SER A 551 24.96 39.01 27.59
C SER A 551 26.16 38.61 26.73
N LEU A 552 25.89 38.15 25.50
CA LEU A 552 26.86 38.02 24.42
C LEU A 552 26.86 39.32 23.60
N ASP A 553 27.89 40.14 23.77
CA ASP A 553 28.02 41.44 23.10
C ASP A 553 28.72 41.25 21.74
N VAL A 554 27.96 41.36 20.64
CA VAL A 554 28.43 41.13 19.27
C VAL A 554 28.64 42.46 18.55
N HIS A 555 29.86 42.69 18.06
CA HIS A 555 30.27 43.93 17.40
C HIS A 555 30.70 43.65 15.95
N SER A 556 29.83 43.98 14.99
CA SER A 556 30.18 43.89 13.57
C SER A 556 30.96 45.13 13.11
N SER A 557 32.16 44.91 12.58
CA SER A 557 32.96 45.99 11.94
C SER A 557 32.40 46.49 10.61
N THR A 558 31.42 45.77 10.04
CA THR A 558 30.92 45.94 8.67
C THR A 558 29.48 46.42 8.61
N ALA A 559 28.62 46.00 9.52
CA ALA A 559 27.20 46.39 9.53
C ALA A 559 26.99 47.85 9.91
N ASP A 560 25.95 48.45 9.34
CA ASP A 560 25.36 49.70 9.82
C ASP A 560 24.09 49.44 10.66
N HIS A 561 23.01 50.20 10.50
CA HIS A 561 21.76 50.00 11.22
C HIS A 561 20.88 48.94 10.51
N HIS A 562 21.38 47.72 10.40
CA HIS A 562 20.67 46.54 9.86
C HIS A 562 21.07 45.26 10.62
N LEU A 563 20.28 44.18 10.48
CA LEU A 563 20.68 42.84 10.93
C LEU A 563 21.92 42.34 10.15
N PRO A 564 22.81 41.52 10.73
CA PRO A 564 23.99 41.02 10.04
C PRO A 564 23.61 40.27 8.75
N TYR A 565 24.44 40.41 7.72
CA TYR A 565 24.34 39.57 6.53
C TYR A 565 25.13 38.28 6.71
N GLN A 566 24.84 37.24 5.95
CA GLN A 566 25.58 35.96 5.96
C GLN A 566 27.09 36.15 5.71
N SER A 567 27.47 37.21 4.98
CA SER A 567 28.87 37.57 4.74
C SER A 567 29.59 38.27 5.91
N ASP A 568 28.89 38.51 7.04
CA ASP A 568 29.47 39.17 8.20
C ASP A 568 30.33 38.20 9.01
N ALA A 569 31.52 38.63 9.43
CA ALA A 569 32.45 37.78 10.20
C ALA A 569 31.95 37.41 11.61
N THR A 570 30.81 37.96 12.05
CA THR A 570 30.14 37.63 13.31
C THR A 570 28.91 36.71 13.14
N PHE A 571 28.54 36.36 11.91
CA PHE A 571 27.30 35.63 11.61
C PHE A 571 27.26 34.24 12.27
N ASP A 572 28.32 33.43 12.10
CA ASP A 572 28.41 32.08 12.71
C ASP A 572 28.27 32.13 14.24
N THR A 573 28.90 33.11 14.90
CA THR A 573 28.79 33.32 16.36
C THR A 573 27.37 33.67 16.82
N ILE A 574 26.56 34.25 15.94
CA ILE A 574 25.14 34.54 16.22
C ILE A 574 24.31 33.27 16.06
N LEU A 575 24.61 32.42 15.07
CA LEU A 575 23.97 31.10 14.93
C LEU A 575 24.30 30.21 16.14
N ASP A 576 25.59 30.10 16.51
CA ASP A 576 26.08 29.36 17.68
C ASP A 576 25.25 29.70 18.94
N PHE A 577 25.03 30.99 19.21
CA PHE A 577 24.27 31.46 20.37
C PHE A 577 22.78 31.13 20.32
N ILE A 578 22.18 31.14 19.12
CA ILE A 578 20.77 30.79 18.92
C ILE A 578 20.56 29.28 19.12
N LEU A 579 21.50 28.47 18.64
CA LEU A 579 21.46 27.01 18.70
C LEU A 579 21.93 26.44 20.05
N GLU A 580 22.82 27.13 20.77
CA GLU A 580 23.32 26.73 22.09
C GLU A 580 22.16 26.38 23.02
N GLY A 581 22.17 25.19 23.63
CA GLY A 581 21.20 24.80 24.65
C GLY A 581 19.83 24.31 24.14
N LEU A 582 19.62 24.27 22.82
CA LEU A 582 18.82 23.18 22.25
C LEU A 582 19.62 21.88 22.47
N GLN A 583 18.94 20.76 22.76
CA GLN A 583 19.64 19.49 22.93
C GLN A 583 20.42 19.17 21.66
N THR A 584 21.74 19.01 21.78
CA THR A 584 22.52 18.29 20.78
C THR A 584 22.06 16.84 20.84
N PHE A 585 21.13 16.48 19.96
CA PHE A 585 20.70 15.10 19.80
C PHE A 585 21.93 14.23 19.49
N GLU A 586 22.29 13.37 20.43
CA GLU A 586 23.30 12.35 20.20
C GLU A 586 22.60 11.17 19.50
N LYS A 587 23.14 10.70 18.37
CA LYS A 587 22.51 9.61 17.59
C LYS A 587 22.30 8.31 18.38
N SER A 588 23.05 8.12 19.48
CA SER A 588 22.88 7.03 20.44
C SER A 588 21.54 7.05 21.18
N ASP A 589 20.90 8.20 21.28
CA ASP A 589 19.78 8.42 22.19
C ASP A 589 18.44 8.06 21.53
N SER A 590 18.42 7.93 20.20
CA SER A 590 17.27 7.39 19.44
C SER A 590 16.99 5.90 19.66
N TRP A 591 17.93 5.14 20.23
CA TRP A 591 17.84 3.69 20.28
C TRP A 591 16.98 3.20 21.45
N LEU A 592 16.03 2.34 21.13
CA LEU A 592 15.13 1.70 22.09
C LEU A 592 15.79 0.49 22.75
N CYS A 593 15.16 -0.07 23.79
CA CYS A 593 15.59 -1.29 24.48
C CYS A 593 17.01 -1.30 25.07
N GLN A 594 17.61 -0.13 25.25
CA GLN A 594 18.98 -0.03 25.74
C GLN A 594 19.13 -0.55 27.18
N ASN A 595 20.32 -1.07 27.50
CA ASN A 595 20.70 -1.53 28.84
C ASN A 595 19.80 -2.68 29.38
N SER A 596 19.29 -3.53 28.48
CA SER A 596 18.37 -4.63 28.81
C SER A 596 17.13 -4.19 29.59
N GLN A 597 16.68 -2.95 29.34
CA GLN A 597 15.42 -2.39 29.85
C GLN A 597 14.28 -2.48 28.82
N GLY A 598 14.49 -3.13 27.68
CA GLY A 598 13.43 -3.33 26.69
C GLY A 598 12.27 -4.17 27.24
N PRO A 599 11.05 -3.97 26.71
CA PRO A 599 9.85 -4.66 27.18
C PRO A 599 9.90 -6.16 26.92
N TRP A 600 9.08 -6.89 27.67
CA TRP A 600 8.81 -8.30 27.42
C TRP A 600 7.73 -8.45 26.38
N VAL A 601 8.05 -9.15 25.30
CA VAL A 601 7.24 -9.28 24.10
C VAL A 601 6.98 -10.75 23.79
N LYS A 602 5.86 -11.01 23.10
CA LYS A 602 5.34 -12.34 22.80
C LYS A 602 5.21 -12.54 21.30
N ASP A 603 5.72 -13.68 20.83
CA ASP A 603 5.34 -14.26 19.53
C ASP A 603 3.92 -14.82 19.65
N LEU A 604 2.98 -14.23 18.90
CA LEU A 604 1.54 -14.53 18.98
C LEU A 604 1.14 -15.81 18.22
N ASN A 605 2.08 -16.54 17.60
CA ASN A 605 1.77 -17.79 16.91
C ASN A 605 1.09 -18.84 17.80
N GLY A 606 -0.01 -19.42 17.31
CA GLY A 606 -0.78 -20.48 17.96
C GLY A 606 -1.78 -19.99 19.03
N GLU A 607 -1.87 -18.68 19.27
CA GLU A 607 -2.90 -18.06 20.11
C GLU A 607 -4.21 -17.91 19.32
N GLY A 608 -4.87 -19.04 19.02
CA GLY A 608 -6.14 -19.08 18.28
C GLY A 608 -6.03 -18.89 16.76
N ASN A 609 -4.88 -18.48 16.24
CA ASN A 609 -4.57 -18.40 14.81
C ASN A 609 -4.08 -19.74 14.21
N SER A 610 -3.95 -19.79 12.89
CA SER A 610 -3.55 -20.96 12.10
C SER A 610 -2.04 -21.26 12.10
N TYR A 611 -1.21 -20.38 12.68
CA TYR A 611 0.25 -20.51 12.63
C TYR A 611 0.78 -21.48 13.69
N THR A 612 1.98 -22.03 13.45
CA THR A 612 2.60 -22.99 14.38
C THR A 612 3.20 -22.27 15.57
N SER A 613 2.74 -22.62 16.78
CA SER A 613 3.22 -22.01 18.03
C SER A 613 4.72 -22.13 18.21
N ASN A 614 5.35 -20.98 18.49
CA ASN A 614 6.74 -20.93 18.90
C ASN A 614 6.85 -21.41 20.37
N SER A 615 7.92 -22.13 20.68
CA SER A 615 8.17 -22.67 22.02
C SER A 615 9.58 -22.38 22.54
N ARG A 616 10.38 -21.59 21.82
CA ARG A 616 11.79 -21.37 22.14
C ARG A 616 12.03 -20.30 23.20
N GLY A 617 11.21 -19.25 23.24
CA GLY A 617 11.16 -18.29 24.36
C GLY A 617 10.53 -18.85 25.65
N ALA A 618 9.97 -20.07 25.61
CA ALA A 618 9.25 -20.63 26.76
C ALA A 618 10.21 -21.07 27.89
N GLY A 619 10.47 -20.15 28.82
CA GLY A 619 11.32 -20.37 29.99
C GLY A 619 12.27 -19.23 30.34
N GLN A 620 12.25 -18.11 29.60
CA GLN A 620 12.98 -16.91 30.01
C GLN A 620 12.45 -16.36 31.34
N SER A 621 13.34 -15.98 32.25
CA SER A 621 12.99 -15.54 33.60
C SER A 621 12.63 -14.05 33.63
N GLY A 622 11.35 -13.73 33.53
CA GLY A 622 10.84 -12.35 33.61
C GLY A 622 9.57 -12.11 32.81
N GLY A 623 9.30 -12.95 31.79
CA GLY A 623 8.09 -12.84 30.96
C GLY A 623 6.80 -12.81 31.78
N GLY A 624 5.90 -11.89 31.41
CA GLY A 624 4.64 -11.61 32.09
C GLY A 624 3.84 -12.90 32.35
N GLY A 625 3.26 -13.01 33.55
CA GLY A 625 2.78 -14.27 34.12
C GLY A 625 1.70 -15.00 33.32
N GLY A 626 2.11 -15.77 32.30
CA GLY A 626 1.23 -16.51 31.39
C GLY A 626 2.01 -17.53 30.57
N SER A 627 1.29 -18.44 29.91
CA SER A 627 1.89 -19.42 28.98
C SER A 627 2.19 -18.77 27.64
N GLY A 628 3.46 -18.63 27.29
CA GLY A 628 3.89 -18.13 25.99
C GLY A 628 5.41 -18.18 25.79
N PRO A 629 5.89 -18.12 24.54
CA PRO A 629 7.28 -17.86 24.21
C PRO A 629 7.57 -16.36 24.40
N TRP A 630 7.98 -15.99 25.61
CA TRP A 630 8.37 -14.61 25.91
C TRP A 630 9.83 -14.36 25.55
N PHE A 631 10.09 -13.18 24.99
CA PHE A 631 11.40 -12.67 24.67
C PHE A 631 11.54 -11.25 25.25
N GLN A 632 12.75 -10.78 25.51
CA GLN A 632 13.00 -9.40 25.91
C GLN A 632 13.72 -8.67 24.78
N CYS A 633 13.28 -7.48 24.39
CA CYS A 633 14.02 -6.65 23.45
C CYS A 633 15.33 -6.15 24.11
N ASP A 634 16.48 -6.29 23.44
CA ASP A 634 17.79 -5.88 23.98
C ASP A 634 18.69 -5.29 22.89
N VAL A 635 19.13 -4.04 23.13
CA VAL A 635 20.04 -3.28 22.27
C VAL A 635 21.17 -2.69 23.11
N SER A 636 22.37 -2.63 22.56
CA SER A 636 23.51 -1.95 23.16
C SER A 636 24.23 -1.12 22.10
N VAL A 637 24.33 0.19 22.34
CA VAL A 637 24.98 1.15 21.45
C VAL A 637 26.28 1.62 22.10
N THR A 638 27.36 1.65 21.32
CA THR A 638 28.61 2.32 21.71
C THR A 638 29.11 3.18 20.57
N THR A 639 29.69 4.34 20.87
CA THR A 639 30.22 5.26 19.85
C THR A 639 31.74 5.21 19.81
N ASN A 640 32.30 5.32 18.59
CA ASN A 640 33.68 5.68 18.36
C ASN A 640 33.76 7.03 17.63
N SER A 641 34.94 7.48 17.19
CA SER A 641 35.09 8.81 16.58
C SER A 641 34.33 9.01 15.27
N ASN A 642 33.89 7.92 14.62
CA ASN A 642 33.30 7.96 13.28
C ASN A 642 31.94 7.27 13.22
N ASN A 643 31.72 6.21 14.00
CA ASN A 643 30.56 5.31 13.87
C ASN A 643 29.90 5.00 15.22
N MET A 644 28.59 4.76 15.19
CA MET A 644 27.89 3.93 16.17
C MET A 644 28.18 2.46 15.89
N LEU A 645 28.43 1.69 16.94
CA LEU A 645 28.56 0.25 16.95
C LEU A 645 27.40 -0.28 17.78
N VAL A 646 26.48 -0.98 17.12
CA VAL A 646 25.21 -1.42 17.69
C VAL A 646 25.20 -2.94 17.73
N THR A 647 24.83 -3.51 18.88
CA THR A 647 24.58 -4.94 19.03
C THR A 647 23.14 -5.13 19.45
N SER A 648 22.39 -5.99 18.78
CA SER A 648 20.97 -6.26 19.10
C SER A 648 20.66 -7.75 19.05
N ASN A 649 19.61 -8.17 19.77
CA ASN A 649 19.09 -9.55 19.72
C ASN A 649 18.03 -9.78 18.62
N ALA A 650 17.75 -8.76 17.78
CA ALA A 650 16.75 -8.76 16.71
C ALA A 650 15.32 -9.16 17.16
N ILE A 651 14.98 -8.85 18.41
CA ILE A 651 13.61 -8.98 18.94
C ILE A 651 12.98 -7.57 18.97
N PRO A 652 11.77 -7.37 18.40
CA PRO A 652 11.09 -6.08 18.46
C PRO A 652 10.68 -5.71 19.89
N ASN A 653 10.41 -4.44 20.13
CA ASN A 653 9.87 -3.93 21.40
C ASN A 653 8.33 -4.02 21.51
N HIS A 654 7.66 -4.61 20.51
CA HIS A 654 6.23 -4.88 20.50
C HIS A 654 5.98 -6.39 20.27
N ASN A 655 4.77 -6.87 20.57
CA ASN A 655 4.36 -8.22 20.20
C ASN A 655 4.32 -8.37 18.67
N TRP A 656 4.50 -9.58 18.13
CA TRP A 656 4.51 -9.81 16.69
C TRP A 656 3.88 -11.14 16.30
N LEU A 657 3.67 -11.33 15.00
CA LEU A 657 3.16 -12.55 14.40
C LEU A 657 4.22 -13.15 13.47
N SER A 658 4.55 -14.43 13.67
CA SER A 658 5.59 -15.14 12.91
C SER A 658 4.95 -15.96 11.78
N ALA A 659 4.45 -15.29 10.74
CA ALA A 659 3.71 -15.92 9.65
C ALA A 659 4.55 -16.93 8.84
N TYR A 660 3.97 -18.11 8.57
CA TYR A 660 4.48 -19.24 7.79
C TYR A 660 5.86 -19.86 8.12
N ALA A 661 6.83 -19.16 8.71
CA ALA A 661 8.19 -19.68 8.91
C ALA A 661 8.43 -20.25 10.33
N ALA A 662 9.28 -21.27 10.41
CA ALA A 662 9.40 -22.12 11.60
C ALA A 662 10.28 -21.51 12.71
N ASN A 663 9.63 -20.79 13.64
CA ASN A 663 10.14 -20.21 14.90
C ASN A 663 11.09 -19.01 14.70
N ALA A 664 10.65 -17.82 15.14
CA ALA A 664 11.57 -16.73 15.48
C ALA A 664 12.38 -17.06 16.74
N ASP A 665 13.63 -16.60 16.80
CA ASP A 665 14.55 -16.74 17.93
C ASP A 665 15.41 -15.47 18.01
N GLU A 666 15.96 -15.17 19.19
CA GLU A 666 17.00 -14.15 19.35
C GLU A 666 18.18 -14.40 18.39
N GLN A 667 18.57 -13.37 17.64
CA GLN A 667 19.74 -13.39 16.76
C GLN A 667 20.74 -12.34 17.23
N ASN A 668 22.01 -12.71 17.43
CA ASN A 668 23.04 -11.74 17.74
C ASN A 668 23.45 -10.99 16.46
N MET A 669 22.93 -9.79 16.28
CA MET A 669 23.23 -8.90 15.16
C MET A 669 24.22 -7.80 15.59
N ASP A 670 25.22 -7.54 14.75
CA ASP A 670 26.19 -6.46 14.91
C ASP A 670 26.08 -5.49 13.72
N TRP A 671 25.90 -4.20 13.99
CA TRP A 671 25.76 -3.13 12.98
C TRP A 671 26.77 -2.01 13.20
N THR A 672 27.28 -1.44 12.12
CA THR A 672 28.18 -0.28 12.12
C THR A 672 27.55 0.86 11.33
N ILE A 673 27.11 1.93 12.01
CA ILE A 673 26.38 3.05 11.40
C ILE A 673 27.26 4.32 11.46
N PRO A 674 27.52 5.02 10.34
CA PRO A 674 28.26 6.28 10.36
C PRO A 674 27.57 7.37 11.21
N LEU A 675 28.32 8.01 12.11
CA LEU A 675 27.83 9.16 12.87
C LEU A 675 27.69 10.40 11.96
N ASN A 676 28.65 10.59 11.07
CA ASN A 676 28.71 11.71 10.14
C ASN A 676 28.55 11.18 8.69
N PRO A 677 27.31 11.07 8.17
CA PRO A 677 27.07 10.61 6.81
C PRO A 677 27.72 11.57 5.80
N THR A 678 28.19 11.04 4.67
CA THR A 678 28.75 11.86 3.57
C THR A 678 28.05 11.52 2.27
N GLU A 679 27.49 12.53 1.62
CA GLU A 679 26.84 12.44 0.30
C GLU A 679 27.73 11.71 -0.72
N ASP A 680 27.17 10.75 -1.44
CA ASP A 680 27.88 10.08 -2.52
C ASP A 680 27.89 10.94 -3.78
N THR A 681 29.09 11.39 -4.13
CA THR A 681 29.37 12.20 -5.33
C THR A 681 30.24 11.45 -6.34
N SER A 682 30.49 10.16 -6.12
CA SER A 682 31.44 9.36 -6.92
C SER A 682 30.82 8.89 -8.24
N GLY A 683 29.59 8.38 -8.18
CA GLY A 683 28.79 7.93 -9.32
C GLY A 683 29.42 6.80 -10.15
N GLY A 684 28.67 6.35 -11.17
CA GLY A 684 29.03 5.18 -11.96
C GLY A 684 28.73 3.85 -11.26
N HIS A 685 27.87 3.87 -10.25
CA HIS A 685 27.39 2.71 -9.51
C HIS A 685 26.53 1.78 -10.37
N ASN A 686 26.35 0.55 -9.91
CA ASN A 686 25.45 -0.39 -10.58
C ASN A 686 23.99 0.04 -10.33
N SER A 687 23.26 0.38 -11.40
CA SER A 687 21.87 0.84 -11.32
C SER A 687 20.84 -0.22 -11.68
N ALA A 688 21.20 -1.52 -11.69
CA ALA A 688 20.28 -2.59 -12.07
C ALA A 688 19.03 -2.62 -11.18
N ASN A 689 19.24 -2.46 -9.88
CA ASN A 689 18.24 -2.59 -8.81
C ASN A 689 17.54 -1.26 -8.46
N CYS A 690 18.14 -0.15 -8.86
CA CYS A 690 17.59 1.19 -8.67
C CYS A 690 17.74 2.02 -9.97
N PRO A 691 17.04 1.66 -11.07
CA PRO A 691 17.23 2.29 -12.38
C PRO A 691 17.03 3.81 -12.36
N ALA A 692 16.13 4.29 -11.50
CA ALA A 692 15.85 5.72 -11.30
C ALA A 692 17.07 6.52 -10.79
N ALA A 693 17.96 5.91 -10.00
CA ALA A 693 19.20 6.52 -9.55
C ALA A 693 20.24 6.61 -10.69
N ASN A 694 20.11 5.81 -11.75
CA ASN A 694 20.95 5.84 -12.96
C ASN A 694 22.47 5.86 -12.66
N GLY A 695 22.88 5.16 -11.61
CA GLY A 695 24.27 5.03 -11.17
C GLY A 695 24.83 6.26 -10.44
N ALA A 696 24.00 7.23 -10.04
CA ALA A 696 24.41 8.32 -9.17
C ALA A 696 24.71 7.84 -7.73
N TYR A 697 23.91 6.88 -7.25
CA TYR A 697 23.92 6.34 -5.89
C TYR A 697 24.08 4.81 -5.91
N GLU A 698 24.65 4.23 -4.85
CA GLU A 698 24.71 2.77 -4.67
C GLU A 698 23.31 2.25 -4.36
N CYS A 699 22.84 1.20 -5.06
CA CYS A 699 21.53 0.64 -4.78
C CYS A 699 21.49 -0.09 -3.43
N ALA A 700 20.37 0.04 -2.72
CA ALA A 700 20.04 -0.85 -1.63
C ALA A 700 19.80 -2.28 -2.17
N PRO A 701 20.15 -3.34 -1.43
CA PRO A 701 19.75 -4.70 -1.80
C PRO A 701 18.23 -4.84 -1.90
N ASP A 702 17.71 -5.45 -2.97
CA ASP A 702 16.28 -5.78 -3.08
C ASP A 702 15.88 -6.76 -1.97
N ARG A 703 16.83 -7.64 -1.59
CA ARG A 703 16.66 -8.72 -0.62
C ARG A 703 17.70 -8.65 0.48
N GLY A 704 17.25 -8.78 1.72
CA GLY A 704 18.10 -8.68 2.91
C GLY A 704 18.15 -7.26 3.47
N ALA A 705 18.98 -7.06 4.49
CA ALA A 705 18.99 -5.81 5.25
C ALA A 705 19.50 -4.61 4.43
N VAL A 706 18.77 -3.50 4.52
CA VAL A 706 19.11 -2.18 3.95
C VAL A 706 19.36 -1.14 5.05
N ALA A 707 18.80 -1.38 6.23
CA ALA A 707 18.88 -0.52 7.39
C ALA A 707 18.61 -1.35 8.66
N VAL A 708 18.63 -0.67 9.81
CA VAL A 708 18.29 -1.25 11.12
C VAL A 708 17.33 -0.31 11.85
N ALA A 709 16.24 -0.85 12.37
CA ALA A 709 15.27 -0.11 13.18
C ALA A 709 15.87 0.25 14.55
N VAL A 710 15.36 1.30 15.22
CA VAL A 710 15.93 1.74 16.51
C VAL A 710 15.69 0.78 17.68
N ASN A 711 14.78 -0.19 17.55
CA ASN A 711 14.67 -1.36 18.42
C ASN A 711 15.66 -2.51 18.07
N GLY A 712 16.53 -2.31 17.07
CA GLY A 712 17.58 -3.25 16.69
C GLY A 712 17.15 -4.38 15.74
N VAL A 713 15.90 -4.39 15.28
CA VAL A 713 15.40 -5.31 14.25
C VAL A 713 15.86 -4.87 12.85
N PRO A 714 16.30 -5.78 11.96
CA PRO A 714 16.64 -5.43 10.58
C PRO A 714 15.45 -4.82 9.81
N ILE A 715 15.74 -3.82 8.97
CA ILE A 715 14.85 -3.34 7.93
C ILE A 715 15.35 -3.90 6.60
N PHE A 716 14.48 -4.57 5.84
CA PHE A 716 14.83 -5.23 4.58
C PHE A 716 14.43 -4.40 3.35
N GLY A 717 15.04 -4.74 2.21
CA GLY A 717 14.58 -4.31 0.89
C GLY A 717 13.22 -4.95 0.53
N PRO A 718 12.57 -4.48 -0.54
CA PRO A 718 11.17 -4.82 -0.85
C PRO A 718 10.93 -6.30 -1.23
N GLU A 719 11.95 -7.10 -1.53
CA GLU A 719 11.79 -8.50 -1.95
C GLU A 719 12.18 -9.52 -0.86
N GLU A 720 11.54 -10.70 -0.89
CA GLU A 720 11.92 -11.85 -0.06
C GLU A 720 11.77 -13.18 -0.84
N GLY A 721 12.46 -14.23 -0.40
CA GLY A 721 12.33 -15.57 -0.98
C GLY A 721 12.76 -15.65 -2.46
N PRO A 722 12.23 -16.61 -3.23
CA PRO A 722 12.48 -16.72 -4.66
C PRO A 722 11.55 -15.85 -5.53
N GLY A 723 10.73 -14.95 -4.95
CA GLY A 723 9.78 -14.16 -5.72
C GLY A 723 9.08 -13.04 -4.95
N GLY A 724 8.80 -11.95 -5.68
CA GLY A 724 7.83 -10.93 -5.32
C GLY A 724 8.36 -9.78 -4.46
N ASP A 725 7.77 -8.61 -4.69
CA ASP A 725 7.71 -7.53 -3.71
C ASP A 725 6.78 -7.99 -2.58
N ALA A 726 7.33 -8.10 -1.37
CA ALA A 726 6.66 -8.73 -0.22
C ALA A 726 5.42 -7.95 0.25
N VAL A 727 5.42 -6.62 0.10
CA VAL A 727 4.35 -5.74 0.57
C VAL A 727 3.29 -5.58 -0.51
N ALA A 728 3.69 -5.43 -1.78
CA ALA A 728 2.72 -5.41 -2.88
C ALA A 728 1.97 -6.74 -3.01
N LEU A 729 2.56 -7.86 -2.58
CA LEU A 729 1.88 -9.14 -2.44
C LEU A 729 0.81 -9.11 -1.33
N GLU A 730 1.13 -8.57 -0.15
CA GLU A 730 0.18 -8.37 0.97
C GLU A 730 -1.04 -7.53 0.54
N PHE A 731 -0.80 -6.47 -0.25
CA PHE A 731 -1.85 -5.64 -0.83
C PHE A 731 -2.53 -6.21 -2.09
N LEU A 732 -2.27 -7.48 -2.44
CA LEU A 732 -2.90 -8.19 -3.56
C LEU A 732 -2.65 -7.54 -4.95
N TYR A 733 -1.52 -6.86 -5.16
CA TYR A 733 -1.20 -6.24 -6.46
C TYR A 733 -0.63 -7.23 -7.48
N PHE A 734 -0.05 -8.33 -6.99
CA PHE A 734 0.66 -9.35 -7.77
C PHE A 734 0.16 -10.76 -7.41
N ASP A 735 0.25 -11.69 -8.36
CA ASP A 735 -0.09 -13.11 -8.19
C ASP A 735 1.21 -13.93 -8.18
N GLU A 736 1.60 -14.46 -7.02
CA GLU A 736 2.90 -15.10 -6.78
C GLU A 736 2.74 -16.60 -6.46
N ASP A 737 3.28 -17.47 -7.32
CA ASP A 737 3.12 -18.93 -7.25
C ASP A 737 4.39 -19.69 -6.79
N ARG A 738 5.53 -19.00 -6.59
CA ARG A 738 6.81 -19.61 -6.19
C ARG A 738 6.92 -19.81 -4.68
N GLN A 739 6.60 -18.76 -3.92
CA GLN A 739 6.61 -18.77 -2.45
C GLN A 739 5.63 -17.71 -1.94
N PRO A 740 4.54 -18.09 -1.27
CA PRO A 740 3.72 -17.12 -0.55
C PRO A 740 4.52 -16.52 0.61
N ILE A 741 4.48 -15.21 0.72
CA ILE A 741 4.87 -14.43 1.89
C ILE A 741 3.58 -13.84 2.45
N ASP A 742 3.53 -13.68 3.76
CA ASP A 742 2.38 -13.24 4.55
C ASP A 742 2.98 -12.34 5.63
N LEU A 743 2.58 -11.08 5.67
CA LEU A 743 3.17 -10.11 6.58
C LEU A 743 2.36 -10.03 7.87
N GLY A 744 3.05 -10.21 9.00
CA GLY A 744 2.48 -9.94 10.31
C GLY A 744 2.33 -8.44 10.59
N TYR A 745 1.94 -8.12 11.82
CA TYR A 745 1.79 -6.74 12.29
C TYR A 745 3.00 -5.87 11.95
N CYS A 746 2.74 -4.62 11.58
CA CYS A 746 3.73 -3.66 11.06
C CYS A 746 4.41 -4.08 9.74
N GLY A 747 3.80 -4.98 8.96
CA GLY A 747 4.43 -5.49 7.75
C GLY A 747 5.78 -6.19 8.02
N ALA A 748 5.84 -6.89 9.15
CA ALA A 748 7.01 -7.63 9.63
C ALA A 748 6.75 -9.13 9.56
N HIS A 749 7.79 -9.93 9.28
CA HIS A 749 7.68 -11.39 9.38
C HIS A 749 9.02 -12.01 9.79
N ASN A 750 9.05 -13.33 9.96
CA ASN A 750 10.24 -14.05 10.40
C ASN A 750 10.91 -14.82 9.26
N GLY A 751 12.15 -14.45 8.94
CA GLY A 751 13.00 -15.17 8.00
C GLY A 751 13.95 -16.16 8.70
N PRO A 752 14.80 -16.87 7.93
CA PRO A 752 15.91 -17.66 8.47
C PRO A 752 16.90 -16.85 9.33
N GLY A 753 16.91 -15.52 9.17
CA GLY A 753 17.70 -14.55 9.93
C GLY A 753 16.95 -13.82 11.06
N GLY A 754 15.77 -14.29 11.48
CA GLY A 754 14.97 -13.66 12.53
C GLY A 754 13.83 -12.75 12.01
N VAL A 755 13.23 -12.00 12.93
CA VAL A 755 12.19 -11.00 12.62
C VAL A 755 12.82 -9.84 11.85
N HIS A 756 12.11 -9.27 10.88
CA HIS A 756 12.54 -8.09 10.12
C HIS A 756 11.34 -7.35 9.52
N TYR A 757 11.47 -6.05 9.29
CA TYR A 757 10.44 -5.19 8.70
C TYR A 757 10.61 -5.06 7.19
N HIS A 758 9.50 -5.13 6.43
CA HIS A 758 9.45 -4.83 5.00
C HIS A 758 8.73 -3.51 4.68
N TYR A 759 7.78 -3.10 5.53
CA TYR A 759 6.88 -1.97 5.27
C TYR A 759 6.94 -0.87 6.33
N ASP A 760 6.67 -1.22 7.59
CA ASP A 760 6.37 -0.26 8.65
C ASP A 760 7.16 -0.58 9.92
N ALA A 761 8.07 0.32 10.29
CA ALA A 761 8.76 0.28 11.58
C ALA A 761 8.27 1.38 12.53
N MET A 762 7.24 2.15 12.20
CA MET A 762 6.68 3.19 13.08
C MET A 762 5.99 2.59 14.31
N CYS A 763 5.39 1.40 14.18
CA CYS A 763 4.69 0.73 15.27
C CYS A 763 5.55 0.44 16.52
N GLN A 764 6.90 0.54 16.41
CA GLN A 764 7.79 0.49 17.57
C GLN A 764 7.59 1.67 18.54
N PHE A 765 6.86 2.70 18.13
CA PHE A 765 6.42 3.85 18.94
C PHE A 765 4.90 3.88 19.16
N TRP A 766 4.18 2.80 18.83
CA TRP A 766 2.77 2.68 19.19
C TRP A 766 2.64 2.49 20.70
N ASP A 767 2.05 3.48 21.37
CA ASP A 767 1.60 3.39 22.75
C ASP A 767 0.08 3.59 22.75
N ASP A 768 -0.65 2.64 23.32
CA ASP A 768 -2.09 2.49 23.05
C ASP A 768 -2.92 3.35 24.02
N PRO A 769 -3.65 4.37 23.54
CA PRO A 769 -4.39 5.28 24.42
C PRO A 769 -5.59 4.62 25.14
N ASN A 770 -5.97 3.40 24.76
CA ASN A 770 -7.05 2.62 25.38
C ASN A 770 -6.56 1.31 26.03
N GLY A 771 -5.26 1.01 25.97
CA GLY A 771 -4.66 -0.22 26.50
C GLY A 771 -4.97 -1.48 25.67
N GLU A 772 -5.27 -1.34 24.38
CA GLU A 772 -5.40 -2.48 23.48
C GLU A 772 -4.01 -3.05 23.09
N THR A 773 -3.97 -3.99 22.14
CA THR A 773 -2.71 -4.65 21.73
C THR A 773 -2.36 -4.30 20.30
N ILE A 774 -1.09 -4.49 19.91
CA ILE A 774 -0.55 -4.31 18.54
C ILE A 774 -1.40 -4.93 17.41
N VAL A 775 -2.30 -5.86 17.74
CA VAL A 775 -3.31 -6.43 16.83
C VAL A 775 -4.21 -5.37 16.19
N ASN A 776 -4.45 -4.25 16.89
CA ASN A 776 -5.35 -3.19 16.48
C ASN A 776 -4.62 -1.96 15.88
N TYR A 777 -3.29 -2.01 15.79
CA TYR A 777 -2.49 -0.92 15.22
C TYR A 777 -2.76 -0.78 13.71
N ASP A 778 -3.18 0.42 13.29
CA ASP A 778 -3.16 0.88 11.91
C ASP A 778 -2.27 2.14 11.80
N TYR A 779 -1.56 2.30 10.68
CA TYR A 779 -0.68 3.45 10.49
C TYR A 779 -1.44 4.79 10.49
N THR A 780 -2.76 4.80 10.26
CA THR A 780 -3.58 6.02 10.32
C THR A 780 -3.82 6.53 11.74
N ASP A 781 -3.59 5.71 12.77
CA ASP A 781 -3.69 6.12 14.18
C ASP A 781 -2.44 6.87 14.69
N LEU A 782 -1.36 6.88 13.91
CA LEU A 782 -0.14 7.63 14.23
C LEU A 782 -0.40 9.15 14.28
N ASP A 783 0.21 9.82 15.26
CA ASP A 783 -0.03 11.25 15.52
C ASP A 783 0.41 12.17 14.37
N SER A 784 -0.58 12.54 13.55
CA SER A 784 -0.47 13.48 12.43
C SER A 784 -0.13 14.93 12.82
N THR A 785 -0.08 15.27 14.11
CA THR A 785 0.20 16.64 14.59
C THR A 785 1.68 16.91 14.86
N GLN A 786 2.53 15.87 14.91
CA GLN A 786 3.97 15.97 15.16
C GLN A 786 4.82 15.35 14.05
N HIS A 787 6.11 15.69 14.02
CA HIS A 787 7.07 15.02 13.14
C HIS A 787 7.22 13.56 13.61
N SER A 788 7.31 12.60 12.69
CA SER A 788 7.59 11.21 13.06
C SER A 788 8.94 11.11 13.77
N PRO A 789 9.12 10.19 14.73
CA PRO A 789 10.42 9.91 15.33
C PRO A 789 11.35 9.19 14.34
N ILE A 790 12.65 9.13 14.66
CA ILE A 790 13.61 8.27 13.95
C ILE A 790 13.22 6.81 14.20
N ILE A 791 12.78 6.11 13.16
CA ILE A 791 12.42 4.69 13.21
C ILE A 791 13.60 3.77 12.91
N GLY A 792 14.67 4.28 12.30
CA GLY A 792 15.86 3.50 11.98
C GLY A 792 17.02 4.30 11.42
N TRP A 793 18.11 3.60 11.14
CA TRP A 793 19.32 4.16 10.56
C TRP A 793 19.73 3.35 9.32
N ALA A 794 19.91 4.05 8.20
CA ALA A 794 20.46 3.46 6.98
C ALA A 794 21.98 3.25 7.10
N PHE A 795 22.54 2.34 6.29
CA PHE A 795 23.96 1.98 6.37
C PHE A 795 24.94 3.06 5.87
N ASP A 796 24.44 4.16 5.31
CA ASP A 796 25.20 5.39 5.03
C ASP A 796 25.23 6.39 6.20
N GLY A 797 24.44 6.15 7.25
CA GLY A 797 24.39 6.97 8.46
C GLY A 797 23.32 8.07 8.47
N TYR A 798 22.49 8.16 7.42
CA TYR A 798 21.30 9.01 7.44
C TYR A 798 20.14 8.36 8.22
N PRO A 799 19.33 9.16 8.93
CA PRO A 799 18.17 8.64 9.66
C PRO A 799 17.04 8.23 8.71
N ILE A 800 16.20 7.33 9.18
CA ILE A 800 14.92 6.95 8.58
C ILE A 800 13.83 7.42 9.52
N TYR A 801 12.86 8.17 9.00
CA TYR A 801 11.67 8.62 9.71
C TYR A 801 10.42 7.90 9.22
N GLY A 802 9.35 7.99 9.99
CA GLY A 802 8.00 7.66 9.54
C GLY A 802 7.39 8.68 8.58
N MET A 803 6.11 8.47 8.24
CA MET A 803 5.45 9.20 7.15
C MET A 803 5.15 10.68 7.42
N TYR A 804 5.19 11.17 8.66
CA TYR A 804 4.94 12.58 8.97
C TYR A 804 6.24 13.36 9.08
N GLY A 805 6.39 14.41 8.27
CA GLY A 805 7.55 15.30 8.30
C GLY A 805 7.16 16.77 8.07
N TRP A 806 8.13 17.68 8.16
CA TRP A 806 7.87 19.11 7.98
C TRP A 806 7.91 19.56 6.51
N ASN A 807 6.97 20.42 6.14
CA ASN A 807 7.04 21.21 4.91
C ASN A 807 7.94 22.45 5.08
N ASP A 808 8.19 23.19 3.99
CA ASP A 808 9.04 24.38 3.98
C ASP A 808 8.59 25.50 4.94
N ASN A 809 7.32 25.49 5.37
CA ASN A 809 6.76 26.44 6.34
C ASN A 809 6.72 25.88 7.77
N GLY A 810 7.37 24.74 8.03
CA GLY A 810 7.42 24.09 9.34
C GLY A 810 6.18 23.32 9.75
N GLN A 811 5.19 23.19 8.87
CA GLN A 811 3.95 22.46 9.18
C GLN A 811 4.18 20.96 8.98
N VAL A 812 3.68 20.16 9.91
CA VAL A 812 3.63 18.70 9.76
C VAL A 812 2.71 18.34 8.60
N ILE A 813 3.20 17.49 7.71
CA ILE A 813 2.49 16.95 6.55
C ILE A 813 2.77 15.43 6.41
N PRO A 814 1.82 14.65 5.89
CA PRO A 814 2.09 13.31 5.42
C PRO A 814 2.94 13.37 4.13
N LEU A 815 4.13 12.81 4.18
CA LEU A 815 5.09 12.70 3.09
C LEU A 815 4.77 11.50 2.19
N LYS A 816 4.88 11.68 0.88
CA LYS A 816 4.43 10.71 -0.12
C LYS A 816 5.53 10.25 -1.05
N SER A 817 5.51 8.96 -1.36
CA SER A 817 6.37 8.34 -2.38
C SER A 817 6.15 8.96 -3.77
N SER A 818 7.21 9.06 -4.56
CA SER A 818 7.20 9.52 -5.95
C SER A 818 7.22 8.39 -6.99
N TYR A 819 6.89 7.16 -6.60
CA TYR A 819 6.86 6.01 -7.52
C TYR A 819 5.44 5.67 -8.00
N GLU A 820 5.37 5.10 -9.20
CA GLU A 820 4.13 4.70 -9.84
C GLU A 820 4.30 3.42 -10.69
N VAL A 821 3.39 2.45 -10.55
CA VAL A 821 3.32 1.25 -11.39
C VAL A 821 2.83 1.59 -12.80
N GLU A 822 3.53 1.13 -13.84
CA GLU A 822 3.11 1.34 -15.23
C GLU A 822 2.27 0.17 -15.77
N ARG A 823 0.93 0.23 -15.66
CA ARG A 823 0.02 -0.74 -16.30
C ARG A 823 -0.14 -0.46 -17.80
N ILE A 824 0.57 -1.21 -18.65
CA ILE A 824 0.71 -0.88 -20.09
C ILE A 824 -0.37 -1.51 -20.99
N SER A 825 -1.03 -2.61 -20.60
CA SER A 825 -2.19 -3.18 -21.34
C SER A 825 -2.94 -4.30 -20.60
N ASP A 826 -4.25 -4.45 -20.85
CA ASP A 826 -5.04 -5.63 -20.48
C ASP A 826 -4.37 -6.93 -20.99
N GLY A 827 -3.80 -7.73 -20.09
CA GLY A 827 -3.26 -9.06 -20.39
C GLY A 827 -1.85 -9.12 -21.00
N GLY A 828 -1.02 -8.09 -20.80
CA GLY A 828 0.44 -8.24 -20.93
C GLY A 828 1.03 -8.76 -19.60
N ASP A 829 2.09 -9.59 -19.66
CA ASP A 829 2.72 -10.19 -18.47
C ASP A 829 3.13 -9.11 -17.44
N GLN A 830 2.35 -8.99 -16.37
CA GLN A 830 2.58 -8.14 -15.20
C GLN A 830 2.17 -8.94 -13.95
N GLY A 831 3.02 -8.94 -12.92
CA GLY A 831 2.86 -9.79 -11.74
C GLY A 831 4.11 -10.57 -11.31
N TYR A 832 5.12 -10.72 -12.18
CA TYR A 832 6.31 -11.54 -11.87
C TYR A 832 7.61 -10.76 -11.68
N ASN A 833 7.67 -9.49 -12.09
CA ASN A 833 8.91 -8.68 -12.09
C ASN A 833 9.13 -7.85 -10.81
N GLY A 834 8.17 -7.88 -9.86
CA GLY A 834 8.31 -7.23 -8.55
C GLY A 834 8.66 -5.75 -8.63
N ILE A 835 9.87 -5.40 -8.19
CA ILE A 835 10.41 -4.04 -8.22
C ILE A 835 10.43 -3.39 -9.62
N ASP A 836 10.67 -4.17 -10.68
CA ASP A 836 10.86 -3.64 -12.05
C ASP A 836 9.60 -2.95 -12.62
N ASP A 837 8.40 -3.27 -12.09
CA ASP A 837 7.13 -2.69 -12.55
C ASP A 837 6.92 -1.24 -12.00
N TRP A 838 7.71 -0.82 -11.00
CA TRP A 838 7.64 0.49 -10.35
C TRP A 838 8.56 1.54 -10.97
N ASN A 839 8.01 2.70 -11.35
CA ASN A 839 8.74 3.78 -12.01
C ASN A 839 8.75 5.06 -11.16
N TYR A 840 9.93 5.64 -10.95
CA TYR A 840 10.06 6.95 -10.30
C TYR A 840 9.60 8.09 -11.23
N ILE A 841 8.73 8.95 -10.71
CA ILE A 841 8.22 10.14 -11.38
C ILE A 841 8.57 11.37 -10.54
N ALA A 842 9.61 12.10 -10.98
CA ALA A 842 10.11 13.27 -10.25
C ALA A 842 9.00 14.32 -10.01
N GLY A 843 8.76 14.64 -8.73
CA GLY A 843 7.73 15.59 -8.29
C GLY A 843 6.30 15.05 -8.30
N LEU A 844 6.12 13.72 -8.31
CA LEU A 844 4.82 13.07 -8.10
C LEU A 844 4.41 13.13 -6.61
N GLY A 845 5.34 12.81 -5.71
CA GLY A 845 5.22 12.95 -4.27
C GLY A 845 6.25 13.93 -3.71
N ASP A 846 6.59 13.75 -2.42
CA ASP A 846 7.50 14.61 -1.66
C ASP A 846 8.94 14.05 -1.61
N LEU A 847 9.14 12.79 -2.03
CA LEU A 847 10.37 12.02 -1.89
C LEU A 847 11.10 11.84 -3.23
N ASP A 848 12.41 11.63 -3.17
CA ASP A 848 13.29 11.45 -4.33
C ASP A 848 13.41 9.99 -4.80
N GLN A 849 14.30 9.73 -5.76
CA GLN A 849 14.57 8.39 -6.31
C GLN A 849 15.28 7.41 -5.35
N CYS A 850 15.68 7.85 -4.15
CA CYS A 850 16.14 6.98 -3.08
C CYS A 850 15.10 6.89 -1.94
N ASN A 851 13.92 7.49 -2.14
CA ASN A 851 12.81 7.57 -1.18
C ASN A 851 13.16 8.35 0.11
N GLY A 852 13.97 9.38 -0.06
CA GLY A 852 14.23 10.37 0.98
C GLY A 852 14.07 11.78 0.49
N ARG A 853 14.46 12.74 1.34
CA ARG A 853 14.49 14.17 1.02
C ARG A 853 15.47 14.89 1.92
N PHE A 854 15.84 16.11 1.52
CA PHE A 854 16.42 17.08 2.44
C PHE A 854 15.31 17.84 3.20
N GLY A 855 15.56 18.12 4.48
CA GLY A 855 14.70 18.96 5.31
C GLY A 855 15.20 19.07 6.74
N ALA A 856 14.73 20.08 7.47
CA ALA A 856 14.89 20.13 8.92
C ALA A 856 14.02 19.05 9.58
N THR A 857 14.50 18.50 10.69
CA THR A 857 13.80 17.54 11.56
C THR A 857 14.02 17.94 13.02
N PRO A 858 13.31 17.36 14.00
CA PRO A 858 13.51 17.66 15.43
C PRO A 858 14.98 17.50 15.87
N GLU A 859 15.63 16.44 15.41
CA GLU A 859 17.01 16.08 15.74
C GLU A 859 18.06 16.83 14.91
N PHE A 860 17.69 17.28 13.71
CA PHE A 860 18.55 18.02 12.80
C PHE A 860 17.91 19.35 12.35
N PRO A 861 17.84 20.38 13.23
CA PRO A 861 17.20 21.66 12.91
C PRO A 861 17.89 22.45 11.77
N GLU A 862 19.18 22.23 11.55
CA GLU A 862 19.92 22.82 10.42
C GLU A 862 19.57 22.17 9.07
N GLY A 863 18.90 21.02 9.09
CA GLY A 863 18.61 20.20 7.92
C GLY A 863 19.54 19.00 7.79
N THR A 864 18.96 17.86 7.42
CA THR A 864 19.69 16.68 6.95
C THR A 864 19.01 16.10 5.71
N TYR A 865 19.72 15.26 4.97
CA TYR A 865 19.03 14.24 4.16
C TYR A 865 18.48 13.16 5.11
N TYR A 866 17.30 12.63 4.80
CA TYR A 866 16.70 11.51 5.53
C TYR A 866 15.80 10.67 4.63
N TYR A 867 15.68 9.39 4.95
CA TYR A 867 14.73 8.47 4.31
C TYR A 867 13.39 8.48 5.03
N VAL A 868 12.33 8.07 4.33
CA VAL A 868 10.97 8.08 4.86
C VAL A 868 10.27 6.76 4.59
N SER A 869 9.85 6.08 5.65
CA SER A 869 8.87 5.00 5.54
C SER A 869 7.49 5.63 5.39
N THR A 870 6.80 5.35 4.28
CA THR A 870 5.46 5.87 4.04
C THR A 870 4.59 4.89 3.25
N PRO A 871 3.35 4.64 3.72
CA PRO A 871 2.37 3.84 2.99
C PRO A 871 1.74 4.64 1.83
N LEU A 872 2.02 5.95 1.74
CA LEU A 872 1.27 6.89 0.90
C LEU A 872 1.94 7.13 -0.45
N SER A 873 1.22 6.86 -1.54
CA SER A 873 1.65 7.26 -2.89
C SER A 873 1.32 8.73 -3.19
N GLY A 874 2.21 9.39 -3.93
CA GLY A 874 1.91 10.64 -4.63
C GLY A 874 1.03 10.45 -5.87
N SER A 875 0.90 9.20 -6.37
CA SER A 875 0.00 8.91 -7.48
C SER A 875 -1.47 9.04 -7.08
N SER A 876 -2.26 9.57 -8.00
CA SER A 876 -3.73 9.57 -7.95
C SER A 876 -4.36 8.44 -8.77
N LYS A 877 -3.53 7.53 -9.31
CA LYS A 877 -4.02 6.34 -10.00
C LYS A 877 -4.55 5.31 -9.01
N THR A 878 -5.38 4.42 -9.53
CA THR A 878 -5.88 3.23 -8.85
C THR A 878 -5.41 1.99 -9.60
N VAL A 879 -5.22 0.90 -8.88
CA VAL A 879 -4.94 -0.41 -9.45
C VAL A 879 -6.14 -1.34 -9.25
N VAL A 880 -6.22 -2.40 -10.04
CA VAL A 880 -7.14 -3.52 -9.79
C VAL A 880 -6.34 -4.65 -9.15
N ASP A 881 -6.73 -5.05 -7.94
CA ASP A 881 -6.09 -6.14 -7.18
C ASP A 881 -6.42 -7.54 -7.76
N THR A 882 -5.84 -8.60 -7.21
CA THR A 882 -6.07 -9.99 -7.66
C THR A 882 -7.49 -10.49 -7.39
N ASP A 883 -8.22 -9.89 -6.43
CA ASP A 883 -9.64 -10.15 -6.17
C ASP A 883 -10.58 -9.40 -7.15
N GLY A 884 -10.05 -8.45 -7.93
CA GLY A 884 -10.78 -7.67 -8.92
C GLY A 884 -11.36 -6.35 -8.40
N ASN A 885 -11.02 -5.92 -7.19
CA ASN A 885 -11.42 -4.62 -6.63
C ASN A 885 -10.52 -3.51 -7.16
N THR A 886 -11.04 -2.29 -7.25
CA THR A 886 -10.25 -1.11 -7.60
C THR A 886 -9.79 -0.38 -6.34
N VAL A 887 -8.49 -0.37 -6.07
CA VAL A 887 -7.87 0.17 -4.84
C VAL A 887 -6.92 1.34 -5.13
N PRO A 888 -6.72 2.29 -4.18
CA PRO A 888 -5.69 3.33 -4.28
C PRO A 888 -4.28 2.74 -4.31
N MET A 889 -3.32 3.46 -4.89
CA MET A 889 -1.92 3.04 -4.91
C MET A 889 -1.20 3.18 -3.56
N ILE A 890 -0.52 2.12 -3.13
CA ILE A 890 0.45 2.15 -2.03
C ILE A 890 1.71 2.93 -2.42
N GLY A 891 2.36 3.55 -1.43
CA GLY A 891 3.66 4.19 -1.58
C GLY A 891 4.76 3.14 -1.75
N PHE A 892 5.69 3.40 -2.67
CA PHE A 892 6.86 2.55 -2.93
C PHE A 892 8.13 3.41 -3.14
N PRO A 893 9.33 2.95 -2.77
CA PRO A 893 9.59 1.85 -1.84
C PRO A 893 9.13 2.21 -0.43
N TYR A 894 9.08 1.21 0.43
CA TYR A 894 8.56 1.35 1.80
C TYR A 894 9.59 1.87 2.80
N PHE A 895 10.87 1.89 2.42
CA PHE A 895 11.99 2.48 3.18
C PHE A 895 12.95 3.24 2.25
N LEU A 896 13.84 2.52 1.54
CA LEU A 896 14.81 3.08 0.58
C LEU A 896 15.17 2.10 -0.55
N LEU A 897 15.63 2.63 -1.69
CA LEU A 897 16.15 1.85 -2.83
C LEU A 897 17.60 2.17 -3.21
N CYS A 898 18.14 3.27 -2.72
CA CYS A 898 19.54 3.62 -2.90
C CYS A 898 20.04 4.44 -1.72
N TYR A 899 21.36 4.42 -1.53
CA TYR A 899 22.01 5.19 -0.49
C TYR A 899 22.47 6.53 -1.05
N HIS A 900 21.86 7.60 -0.57
CA HIS A 900 22.24 8.98 -0.86
C HIS A 900 23.65 9.31 -0.32
N GLY A 901 24.05 8.67 0.78
CA GLY A 901 25.42 8.72 1.30
C GLY A 901 26.25 7.49 0.96
N VAL A 902 27.53 7.54 1.34
CA VAL A 902 28.47 6.41 1.18
C VAL A 902 28.16 5.30 2.19
N ALA A 903 27.49 4.24 1.74
CA ALA A 903 27.04 3.14 2.59
C ALA A 903 28.11 2.10 2.97
N ASP A 904 28.05 1.60 4.21
CA ASP A 904 28.80 0.41 4.63
C ASP A 904 28.02 -0.88 4.29
N MET A 905 28.24 -1.36 3.07
CA MET A 905 27.65 -2.59 2.54
C MET A 905 28.11 -3.88 3.24
N SER A 906 28.99 -3.81 4.25
CA SER A 906 29.27 -4.98 5.09
C SER A 906 28.06 -5.36 5.97
N ASN A 907 27.29 -4.37 6.44
CA ASN A 907 26.08 -4.57 7.25
C ASN A 907 24.99 -5.36 6.50
N ALA A 908 24.87 -5.21 5.17
CA ALA A 908 23.88 -5.91 4.36
C ALA A 908 24.01 -7.45 4.43
N ASN A 909 25.18 -7.97 4.77
CA ASN A 909 25.42 -9.41 4.96
C ASN A 909 25.12 -9.89 6.40
N SER A 910 24.92 -8.99 7.37
CA SER A 910 24.65 -9.36 8.77
C SER A 910 23.23 -9.89 8.98
N GLY A 911 22.25 -9.43 8.19
CA GLY A 911 20.82 -9.74 8.38
C GLY A 911 20.36 -11.18 8.04
N GLY A 912 21.26 -12.15 7.87
CA GLY A 912 20.89 -13.57 7.69
C GLY A 912 20.22 -13.97 6.37
N GLY A 913 19.93 -13.01 5.47
CA GLY A 913 19.47 -13.26 4.11
C GLY A 913 20.52 -14.04 3.30
N GLY A 914 20.12 -15.17 2.72
CA GLY A 914 21.00 -16.13 2.05
C GLY A 914 21.58 -15.68 0.70
N GLY A 915 22.32 -14.58 0.66
CA GLY A 915 23.16 -14.19 -0.47
C GLY A 915 24.32 -15.17 -0.65
N GLY A 916 24.29 -16.00 -1.70
CA GLY A 916 25.42 -16.85 -2.07
C GLY A 916 26.68 -16.01 -2.36
N PRO A 917 27.89 -16.48 -2.01
CA PRO A 917 29.08 -15.64 -2.00
C PRO A 917 29.43 -15.10 -3.40
N GLY A 918 29.63 -13.79 -3.49
CA GLY A 918 29.99 -13.08 -4.71
C GLY A 918 31.25 -13.65 -5.38
N GLY A 919 31.05 -14.44 -6.42
CA GLY A 919 32.11 -14.94 -7.30
C GLY A 919 32.24 -14.08 -8.55
N PHE A 920 33.27 -13.23 -8.61
CA PHE A 920 33.64 -12.49 -9.82
C PHE A 920 33.76 -13.43 -11.04
N SER A 921 32.79 -13.37 -11.96
CA SER A 921 32.90 -13.94 -13.30
C SER A 921 31.97 -13.22 -14.27
N THR A 922 32.55 -12.38 -15.13
CA THR A 922 31.86 -11.84 -16.31
C THR A 922 31.36 -12.98 -17.21
N GLN A 923 30.05 -13.15 -17.36
CA GLN A 923 29.46 -13.85 -18.51
C GLN A 923 28.29 -13.07 -19.09
N VAL A 924 28.58 -12.35 -20.18
CA VAL A 924 27.57 -12.00 -21.19
C VAL A 924 27.15 -13.28 -21.89
N ILE A 925 25.87 -13.68 -21.82
CA ILE A 925 25.28 -14.63 -22.76
C ILE A 925 23.85 -14.20 -23.13
N TYR A 926 23.73 -13.49 -24.25
CA TYR A 926 22.61 -13.69 -25.17
C TYR A 926 23.11 -14.51 -26.37
N SER A 927 22.20 -15.24 -27.04
CA SER A 927 22.39 -16.08 -28.24
C SER A 927 23.11 -17.43 -27.99
N HIS A 928 22.60 -18.62 -28.36
CA HIS A 928 21.77 -19.04 -29.51
C HIS A 928 21.06 -20.39 -29.23
N MET A 929 19.93 -20.67 -29.91
CA MET A 929 19.48 -22.04 -30.23
C MET A 929 20.44 -22.69 -31.25
N PRO A 930 20.61 -24.03 -31.23
CA PRO A 930 19.95 -24.80 -32.29
C PRO A 930 19.39 -26.18 -31.88
N GLU A 931 18.16 -26.40 -32.33
CA GLU A 931 17.58 -27.61 -32.92
C GLU A 931 18.36 -28.94 -33.08
N LEU A 932 17.57 -30.04 -32.97
CA LEU A 932 17.62 -31.33 -33.73
C LEU A 932 18.31 -32.62 -33.17
N LEU A 933 17.46 -33.66 -33.11
CA LEU A 933 17.67 -35.09 -33.49
C LEU A 933 18.41 -36.11 -32.58
N ASN A 934 17.60 -36.87 -31.84
CA ASN A 934 17.31 -38.32 -32.04
C ASN A 934 18.39 -39.44 -31.93
N GLU A 935 17.91 -40.61 -31.47
CA GLU A 935 18.45 -41.99 -31.55
C GLU A 935 19.61 -42.49 -30.62
N ASN A 936 19.26 -43.51 -29.80
CA ASN A 936 19.94 -44.81 -29.59
C ASN A 936 21.45 -44.84 -29.17
N SER A 937 21.99 -45.72 -28.31
CA SER A 937 21.56 -46.86 -27.46
C SER A 937 22.78 -47.22 -26.57
N ASP A 938 22.81 -48.14 -25.59
CA ASP A 938 21.89 -49.20 -25.11
C ASP A 938 22.09 -49.42 -23.58
N THR A 939 21.46 -50.45 -23.04
CA THR A 939 21.36 -50.97 -21.68
C THR A 939 22.36 -52.14 -21.47
N PRO A 940 22.33 -53.04 -20.42
CA PRO A 940 21.44 -53.14 -19.25
C PRO A 940 22.07 -53.56 -17.90
N ASN A 941 21.30 -53.48 -16.80
CA ASN A 941 20.87 -54.70 -16.09
C ASN A 941 19.68 -54.46 -15.12
N LEU A 942 18.53 -55.05 -15.46
CA LEU A 942 17.40 -55.26 -14.55
C LEU A 942 17.41 -56.72 -14.05
N LEU A 943 17.04 -56.95 -12.79
CA LEU A 943 16.00 -57.91 -12.35
C LEU A 943 16.03 -58.09 -10.81
N GLY A 944 14.96 -57.68 -10.12
CA GLY A 944 14.95 -57.64 -8.65
C GLY A 944 13.62 -57.50 -7.91
N ILE A 945 12.46 -57.70 -8.57
CA ILE A 945 11.15 -58.13 -7.98
C ILE A 945 10.58 -57.24 -6.83
N PHE A 946 9.59 -56.34 -7.06
CA PHE A 946 8.12 -56.54 -7.12
C PHE A 946 7.40 -57.01 -5.83
N TRP A 947 6.09 -56.68 -5.75
CA TRP A 947 5.06 -56.93 -4.69
C TRP A 947 4.97 -55.84 -3.59
N ASP A 948 3.79 -55.28 -3.23
CA ASP A 948 2.44 -55.45 -3.79
C ASP A 948 1.50 -54.25 -3.49
N ILE A 949 0.50 -53.99 -4.36
CA ILE A 949 -0.62 -53.04 -4.11
C ILE A 949 -1.93 -53.72 -4.55
N THR A 950 -2.69 -54.25 -3.60
CA THR A 950 -3.87 -55.10 -3.88
C THR A 950 -5.01 -54.93 -2.86
N LEU A 951 -5.75 -53.79 -2.87
CA LEU A 951 -6.92 -53.65 -1.97
C LEU A 951 -8.17 -52.86 -2.43
N VAL A 952 -8.29 -52.43 -3.70
CA VAL A 952 -9.53 -51.79 -4.20
C VAL A 952 -10.27 -52.61 -5.28
N TRP A 953 -9.57 -53.45 -6.04
CA TRP A 953 -10.17 -54.26 -7.12
C TRP A 953 -10.96 -55.51 -6.67
N LEU A 954 -11.22 -55.70 -5.36
CA LEU A 954 -11.92 -56.89 -4.82
C LEU A 954 -13.39 -56.68 -4.41
N VAL A 955 -13.90 -55.45 -4.40
CA VAL A 955 -15.33 -55.20 -4.06
C VAL A 955 -16.25 -55.29 -5.28
N ILE A 956 -15.75 -55.00 -6.49
CA ILE A 956 -16.57 -54.98 -7.71
C ILE A 956 -16.90 -56.41 -8.24
N ILE A 957 -16.15 -57.44 -7.82
CA ILE A 957 -16.34 -58.82 -8.32
C ILE A 957 -17.21 -59.70 -7.40
N SER A 958 -17.53 -59.25 -6.17
CA SER A 958 -18.22 -60.08 -5.16
C SER A 958 -19.75 -60.06 -5.20
N LEU A 959 -20.39 -59.24 -6.08
CA LEU A 959 -21.86 -59.19 -6.23
C LEU A 959 -22.43 -59.86 -7.49
N THR A 960 -21.60 -60.22 -8.47
CA THR A 960 -22.04 -60.95 -9.67
C THR A 960 -21.54 -62.40 -9.66
N LEU A 961 -22.40 -63.32 -9.17
CA LEU A 961 -22.24 -64.78 -8.98
C LEU A 961 -21.61 -65.11 -7.61
N VAL A 962 -22.30 -65.72 -6.64
CA VAL A 962 -23.23 -66.87 -6.78
C VAL A 962 -24.49 -66.73 -5.91
N ARG A 963 -25.61 -66.29 -6.51
CA ARG A 963 -26.96 -66.63 -6.01
C ARG A 963 -27.48 -67.92 -6.67
N ARG A 964 -26.77 -69.05 -6.49
CA ARG A 964 -27.29 -70.39 -6.83
C ARG A 964 -26.62 -71.56 -6.08
N ARG A 965 -27.18 -71.88 -4.89
CA ARG A 965 -27.34 -73.23 -4.28
C ARG A 965 -26.05 -74.01 -3.91
N LYS A 966 -25.85 -74.45 -2.67
CA LYS A 966 -26.69 -75.47 -1.96
C LYS A 966 -26.23 -75.69 -0.49
N SER A 967 -27.14 -76.28 0.29
CA SER A 967 -27.03 -76.76 1.70
C SER A 967 -26.59 -75.73 2.73
#